data_AF-A0A7J7WML9-F1
#
_entry.id   AF-A0A7J7WML9-F1
#
_cell.length_a   1.000
_cell.length_b   1.000
_cell.length_c   1.000
_cell.angle_alpha   90.00
_cell.angle_beta   90.00
_cell.angle_gamma   90.00
#
_symmetry.space_group_name_H-M   'P 1'
#
loop_
_entity.id
_entity.type
_entity.pdbx_description
1 polymer ?
#
loop_
_entity_poly.entity_id
_entity_poly.type
_entity_poly.pdbx_seq_one_letter_code
_entity_poly.pdbx_strand_id
1 'polypeptide(L)'
;MPGGAWALALALMLLEAGNGQPAQECSPGGHRLLESPHRSVHFDSLFLQQSAPQDLICDHSLAAGWYRFVIFDRPAEMPTKCVEMNHCGTQAPIWLSLRDSETMPAPGELKQLTACATWQFLLSATKDCCLFHIPVSVRNCGQFFVYLLQPTQGCMGYCAEAISDAKLNPCGPDEIEIEGDCVRQLSASLPPPPPGRPQIVVELIESRVFCRCAVDVSPTNNSVGFIIAWSRLSSQDVREELKQETTIQAFSLLEMDGINLRLGDRIFCTASIFFLEKPQVKSLATESQEFFAGIKLQPEMSTISEDGKEYQLRIESTIPVVCPEFSELDQECKISLRLKTVDQGKDLLGLNLALSSCHVDLLQTTSCANGTCSHALVYYTAVTDFSHDGNRVTDIIVEPIVNEDFLWNSYTPDSIQVRVKDVPTAYCYSFTDPHIITFDGRVYDNFKTGTFMLYKSMSRDFEVHVRQWDCGSLHYPVSCNCGFVAKEEGDVVTFDMCGGQLHESQPYLFLKSQHETSNIKISESYLGRKVTIWFSSGAFIRADLGDWGMSLTLRAPSVDYRNTLGLCGTFDEKPENDFHDKNGNKIDQTFNSCFAFINEWRIFPGKSMFDTMPITLPSPGKLPYCSCSLDTTSLYPSSHRPAHVSQADVASDCKVLTRVKFSSLIPELDVTSKYINSEALVGEINKHTSREENNSNFFPQDKKHVNLPKLDLNLQKYPKNEKQVVPKTLDKGVQTRDQDRHSQETGRHRQNRWRRQSFYEFLPLLAFQSLSQNDAKELPYFFPEDHTKDVQQEFVPTWPTPSGLTEHSTLELCQRTLANSSLGRHCLPFLGTRLDGVIDMCVKDVLLKDDLSWAGAGVALLENECERRILEEGKYNTEEYGKSIEDILLVLRCPNLCSGNGQCMQWGCMCPPGFGSYDCSESRGK
;
A
#
# COMPACT_ATOMS: atom_id res chain seq x y z
N MET A 1 93.05 53.01 11.14
CA MET A 1 94.42 52.65 10.69
C MET A 1 94.80 51.31 11.28
N PRO A 2 95.72 50.53 10.69
CA PRO A 2 96.14 50.41 9.28
C PRO A 2 95.55 49.08 8.68
N GLY A 3 95.88 48.58 7.49
CA GLY A 3 96.67 49.09 6.35
C GLY A 3 97.48 47.99 5.63
N GLY A 4 97.67 48.10 4.30
CA GLY A 4 98.48 47.18 3.45
C GLY A 4 97.71 45.93 2.99
N ALA A 5 97.43 45.64 1.72
CA ALA A 5 98.11 45.81 0.41
C ALA A 5 99.18 44.75 0.11
N TRP A 6 99.04 44.06 -1.03
CA TRP A 6 99.93 44.06 -2.22
C TRP A 6 99.22 43.31 -3.37
N ALA A 7 99.79 43.25 -4.59
CA ALA A 7 99.04 42.93 -5.83
C ALA A 7 99.82 41.99 -6.81
N LEU A 8 99.22 41.78 -8.00
CA LEU A 8 99.72 41.03 -9.20
C LEU A 8 99.56 39.50 -9.13
N ALA A 9 99.33 38.77 -10.24
CA ALA A 9 98.79 39.10 -11.58
C ALA A 9 98.39 37.79 -12.31
N LEU A 10 97.59 37.86 -13.38
CA LEU A 10 97.22 36.68 -14.19
C LEU A 10 98.32 36.24 -15.17
N ALA A 11 98.33 34.94 -15.47
CA ALA A 11 98.72 34.41 -16.77
C ALA A 11 97.72 33.31 -17.17
N LEU A 12 97.11 33.41 -18.36
CA LEU A 12 96.27 32.34 -18.90
C LEU A 12 97.14 31.25 -19.52
N MET A 13 96.72 30.00 -19.34
CA MET A 13 96.95 28.94 -20.32
C MET A 13 95.62 28.27 -20.61
N LEU A 14 95.14 28.42 -21.85
CA LEU A 14 93.98 27.70 -22.37
C LEU A 14 94.45 26.31 -22.83
N LEU A 15 93.79 25.26 -22.32
CA LEU A 15 93.80 23.93 -22.89
C LEU A 15 92.37 23.39 -22.87
N GLU A 16 92.04 22.57 -23.87
CA GLU A 16 90.66 22.22 -24.22
C GLU A 16 90.13 20.98 -23.49
N ALA A 17 88.87 20.64 -23.79
CA ALA A 17 88.15 19.40 -23.47
C ALA A 17 87.83 19.15 -21.99
N GLY A 18 86.55 19.36 -21.64
CA GLY A 18 85.97 19.02 -20.34
C GLY A 18 84.46 18.84 -20.45
N ASN A 19 84.02 17.69 -20.95
CA ASN A 19 82.61 17.37 -21.13
C ASN A 19 81.86 17.46 -19.78
N GLY A 20 80.89 18.37 -19.67
CA GLY A 20 80.19 18.64 -18.41
C GLY A 20 79.35 17.45 -17.97
N GLN A 21 79.77 16.77 -16.90
CA GLN A 21 79.00 15.63 -16.37
C GLN A 21 77.61 16.10 -15.93
N PRO A 22 76.52 15.38 -16.29
CA PRO A 22 75.19 15.70 -15.81
C PRO A 22 75.15 15.62 -14.28
N ALA A 23 74.35 16.48 -13.66
CA ALA A 23 74.18 16.50 -12.21
C ALA A 23 73.76 15.10 -11.71
N GLN A 24 74.25 14.69 -10.53
CA GLN A 24 74.16 13.29 -10.09
C GLN A 24 72.71 12.81 -10.04
N GLU A 25 71.78 13.66 -9.60
CA GLU A 25 70.33 13.41 -9.54
C GLU A 25 69.68 13.17 -10.91
N CYS A 26 70.24 13.71 -12.00
CA CYS A 26 69.75 13.51 -13.36
C CYS A 26 70.30 12.23 -14.03
N SER A 27 71.30 11.58 -13.44
CA SER A 27 71.86 10.32 -13.96
C SER A 27 70.97 9.11 -13.62
N PRO A 28 71.01 8.01 -14.40
CA PRO A 28 70.33 6.76 -14.04
C PRO A 28 70.79 6.27 -12.66
N GLY A 29 69.85 6.08 -11.73
CA GLY A 29 70.13 5.74 -10.32
C GLY A 29 70.41 6.93 -9.39
N GLY A 30 70.45 8.16 -9.91
CA GLY A 30 70.54 9.39 -9.12
C GLY A 30 69.24 9.84 -8.45
N HIS A 31 68.11 9.34 -8.96
CA HIS A 31 66.76 9.54 -8.45
C HIS A 31 66.03 8.18 -8.36
N ARG A 32 64.98 8.14 -7.55
CA ARG A 32 64.03 7.03 -7.47
C ARG A 32 62.82 7.31 -8.38
N LEU A 33 62.17 6.27 -8.87
CA LEU A 33 60.84 6.40 -9.47
C LEU A 33 59.78 6.42 -8.35
N LEU A 34 58.83 7.34 -8.44
CA LEU A 34 57.63 7.37 -7.60
C LEU A 34 56.44 7.00 -8.47
N GLU A 35 56.23 5.69 -8.57
CA GLU A 35 55.33 5.06 -9.52
C GLU A 35 54.09 4.53 -8.82
N SER A 36 52.91 5.04 -9.19
CA SER A 36 51.61 4.50 -8.77
C SER A 36 50.49 5.11 -9.61
N PRO A 37 49.65 4.31 -10.28
CA PRO A 37 48.46 4.79 -11.00
C PRO A 37 47.53 5.68 -10.16
N HIS A 38 47.40 5.38 -8.87
CA HIS A 38 46.51 6.10 -7.96
C HIS A 38 46.95 7.55 -7.70
N ARG A 39 48.22 7.93 -7.92
CA ARG A 39 48.71 9.31 -7.74
C ARG A 39 48.19 10.30 -8.79
N SER A 40 47.47 9.82 -9.80
CA SER A 40 46.83 10.64 -10.82
C SER A 40 45.85 11.65 -10.21
N VAL A 41 45.92 12.90 -10.66
CA VAL A 41 44.90 13.94 -10.36
C VAL A 41 43.48 13.53 -10.77
N HIS A 42 43.32 12.57 -11.67
CA HIS A 42 42.02 12.04 -12.10
C HIS A 42 41.54 10.83 -11.28
N PHE A 43 42.33 10.32 -10.32
CA PHE A 43 41.92 9.20 -9.48
C PHE A 43 41.17 9.69 -8.23
N ASP A 44 39.88 9.37 -8.13
CA ASP A 44 39.05 9.61 -6.95
C ASP A 44 39.30 8.53 -5.88
N SER A 45 39.54 8.98 -4.66
CA SER A 45 39.92 8.19 -3.48
C SER A 45 38.76 8.03 -2.48
N LEU A 46 37.59 8.63 -2.73
CA LEU A 46 36.38 8.46 -1.91
C LEU A 46 36.02 6.97 -1.74
N PHE A 47 36.18 6.17 -2.79
CA PHE A 47 35.95 4.73 -2.74
C PHE A 47 36.95 4.00 -1.81
N LEU A 48 38.23 4.38 -1.83
CA LEU A 48 39.25 3.77 -0.95
C LEU A 48 38.99 4.10 0.52
N GLN A 49 38.49 5.32 0.83
CA GLN A 49 38.13 5.72 2.19
C GLN A 49 36.99 4.88 2.79
N GLN A 50 36.13 4.29 1.95
CA GLN A 50 35.01 3.46 2.39
C GLN A 50 35.30 1.95 2.36
N SER A 51 36.10 1.48 1.40
CA SER A 51 36.32 0.05 1.16
C SER A 51 37.68 -0.49 1.63
N ALA A 52 38.75 0.30 1.51
CA ALA A 52 40.12 -0.14 1.83
C ALA A 52 41.00 1.02 2.36
N PRO A 53 40.78 1.51 3.60
CA PRO A 53 41.47 2.70 4.11
C PRO A 53 42.99 2.56 4.28
N GLN A 54 43.53 1.33 4.21
CA GLN A 54 44.97 1.07 4.27
C GLN A 54 45.68 1.26 2.92
N ASP A 55 44.94 1.30 1.81
CA ASP A 55 45.47 1.51 0.46
C ASP A 55 45.56 3.01 0.08
N LEU A 56 45.21 3.90 1.02
CA LEU A 56 45.39 5.34 0.87
C LEU A 56 46.88 5.73 0.88
N ILE A 57 47.27 6.59 -0.04
CA ILE A 57 48.64 7.09 -0.18
C ILE A 57 48.95 8.09 0.94
N CYS A 58 49.77 7.65 1.88
CA CYS A 58 50.28 8.42 3.01
C CYS A 58 51.82 8.55 2.91
N ASP A 59 52.33 9.66 2.36
CA ASP A 59 53.78 9.88 2.16
C ASP A 59 54.55 10.27 3.44
N HIS A 60 53.98 10.07 4.64
CA HIS A 60 54.70 10.24 5.91
C HIS A 60 55.81 9.20 6.11
N SER A 61 55.81 8.12 5.32
CA SER A 61 56.84 7.09 5.27
C SER A 61 57.77 7.24 4.05
N LEU A 62 57.54 8.23 3.19
CA LEU A 62 58.35 8.46 1.99
C LEU A 62 59.74 8.98 2.40
N ALA A 63 60.76 8.13 2.25
CA ALA A 63 62.14 8.49 2.61
C ALA A 63 62.65 9.67 1.77
N ALA A 64 63.17 10.72 2.42
CA ALA A 64 63.66 11.91 1.73
C ALA A 64 64.70 11.59 0.63
N GLY A 65 64.59 12.27 -0.52
CA GLY A 65 65.47 12.04 -1.67
C GLY A 65 64.92 12.60 -2.98
N TRP A 66 65.67 12.39 -4.06
CA TRP A 66 65.25 12.77 -5.42
C TRP A 66 64.30 11.74 -6.01
N TYR A 67 63.16 12.20 -6.51
CA TYR A 67 62.10 11.40 -7.12
C TYR A 67 61.69 11.92 -8.50
N ARG A 68 61.29 10.99 -9.38
CA ARG A 68 60.64 11.25 -10.67
C ARG A 68 59.30 10.52 -10.68
N PHE A 69 58.22 11.20 -11.06
CA PHE A 69 56.89 10.59 -11.09
C PHE A 69 56.65 9.79 -12.38
N VAL A 70 55.93 8.67 -12.25
CA VAL A 70 55.48 7.81 -13.35
C VAL A 70 54.06 7.36 -13.04
N ILE A 71 53.16 7.42 -14.03
CA ILE A 71 51.76 6.97 -13.92
C ILE A 71 51.41 6.22 -15.21
N PHE A 72 50.89 4.99 -15.12
CA PHE A 72 50.56 4.14 -16.28
C PHE A 72 51.72 4.02 -17.28
N ASP A 73 52.93 3.73 -16.79
CA ASP A 73 54.20 3.68 -17.55
C ASP A 73 54.60 5.00 -18.27
N ARG A 74 53.83 6.09 -18.12
CA ARG A 74 54.09 7.38 -18.76
C ARG A 74 54.81 8.36 -17.83
N PRO A 75 55.66 9.25 -18.37
CA PRO A 75 56.23 10.38 -17.62
C PRO A 75 55.14 11.28 -17.03
N ALA A 76 55.31 11.68 -15.77
CA ALA A 76 54.40 12.57 -15.08
C ALA A 76 55.14 13.67 -14.31
N GLU A 77 54.46 14.79 -14.06
CA GLU A 77 54.95 15.95 -13.31
C GLU A 77 54.04 16.23 -12.10
N MET A 78 54.57 16.87 -11.06
CA MET A 78 53.73 17.30 -9.93
C MET A 78 52.86 18.50 -10.37
N PRO A 79 51.51 18.43 -10.27
CA PRO A 79 50.61 19.41 -10.88
C PRO A 79 50.82 20.81 -10.32
N THR A 80 50.75 21.83 -11.17
CA THR A 80 50.96 23.25 -10.80
C THR A 80 49.66 24.00 -10.47
N LYS A 81 48.55 23.27 -10.30
CA LYS A 81 47.23 23.79 -9.97
C LYS A 81 46.68 23.07 -8.73
N CYS A 82 45.82 23.76 -7.98
CA CYS A 82 45.15 23.19 -6.82
C CYS A 82 44.30 21.98 -7.18
N VAL A 83 44.62 20.84 -6.59
CA VAL A 83 43.86 19.58 -6.72
C VAL A 83 42.72 19.56 -5.69
N GLU A 84 41.59 18.93 -6.02
CA GLU A 84 40.43 18.69 -5.14
C GLU A 84 40.79 17.74 -3.99
N MET A 85 40.14 17.82 -2.83
CA MET A 85 40.31 16.81 -1.77
C MET A 85 39.88 15.43 -2.24
N ASN A 86 40.44 14.38 -1.64
CA ASN A 86 40.17 12.98 -2.00
C ASN A 86 40.67 12.55 -3.39
N HIS A 87 41.54 13.31 -4.06
CA HIS A 87 42.19 12.90 -5.31
C HIS A 87 43.63 12.39 -5.07
N CYS A 88 44.27 11.83 -6.11
CA CYS A 88 45.64 11.31 -6.08
C CYS A 88 45.87 10.14 -5.10
N GLY A 89 44.82 9.35 -4.82
CA GLY A 89 44.88 8.18 -3.94
C GLY A 89 44.96 8.54 -2.46
N THR A 90 44.74 9.80 -2.08
CA THR A 90 44.95 10.31 -0.71
C THR A 90 43.80 11.21 -0.26
N GLN A 91 43.72 11.51 1.04
CA GLN A 91 42.73 12.46 1.58
C GLN A 91 43.16 13.91 1.35
N ALA A 92 44.46 14.18 1.54
CA ALA A 92 45.09 15.50 1.45
C ALA A 92 46.12 15.52 0.30
N PRO A 93 45.70 15.87 -0.93
CA PRO A 93 46.59 15.88 -2.09
C PRO A 93 47.56 17.07 -2.06
N ILE A 94 48.83 16.78 -2.35
CA ILE A 94 49.92 17.76 -2.42
C ILE A 94 50.24 18.08 -3.89
N TRP A 95 50.23 19.36 -4.23
CA TRP A 95 50.49 19.92 -5.55
C TRP A 95 51.59 21.00 -5.48
N LEU A 96 52.17 21.39 -6.61
CA LEU A 96 53.27 22.38 -6.68
C LEU A 96 52.72 23.81 -6.82
N SER A 97 52.89 24.63 -5.79
CA SER A 97 52.45 26.03 -5.83
C SER A 97 53.53 26.92 -6.42
N LEU A 98 53.16 27.61 -7.50
CA LEU A 98 53.93 28.63 -8.17
C LEU A 98 53.26 29.98 -7.90
N ARG A 99 53.99 30.96 -7.39
CA ARG A 99 53.53 32.37 -7.34
C ARG A 99 53.48 32.95 -8.76
N ASP A 100 52.78 34.07 -8.94
CA ASP A 100 52.62 34.72 -10.26
C ASP A 100 53.95 35.14 -10.93
N SER A 101 55.06 35.20 -10.17
CA SER A 101 56.42 35.47 -10.63
C SER A 101 57.35 34.25 -10.70
N GLU A 102 56.86 33.05 -10.38
CA GLU A 102 57.64 31.82 -10.26
C GLU A 102 57.34 30.83 -11.39
N THR A 103 58.24 30.72 -12.36
CA THR A 103 58.19 29.67 -13.40
C THR A 103 58.84 28.35 -12.95
N MET A 104 58.56 27.26 -13.66
CA MET A 104 59.35 26.02 -13.57
C MET A 104 60.82 26.27 -13.97
N PRO A 105 61.80 25.50 -13.43
CA PRO A 105 63.22 25.67 -13.76
C PRO A 105 63.54 25.40 -15.24
N ALA A 106 64.43 26.20 -15.81
CA ALA A 106 64.98 26.00 -17.16
C ALA A 106 65.88 24.74 -17.23
N PRO A 107 66.12 24.15 -18.41
CA PRO A 107 66.98 22.96 -18.54
C PRO A 107 68.35 23.12 -17.88
N GLY A 108 68.68 22.22 -16.95
CA GLY A 108 69.89 22.27 -16.12
C GLY A 108 69.78 23.09 -14.84
N GLU A 109 68.73 23.89 -14.64
CA GLU A 109 68.52 24.72 -13.44
C GLU A 109 68.03 23.90 -12.24
N LEU A 110 68.39 24.35 -11.02
CA LEU A 110 67.86 23.89 -9.74
C LEU A 110 67.10 25.04 -9.07
N LYS A 111 65.82 24.84 -8.76
CA LYS A 111 64.96 25.88 -8.17
C LYS A 111 64.26 25.36 -6.92
N GLN A 112 64.28 26.14 -5.85
CA GLN A 112 63.48 25.86 -4.65
C GLN A 112 62.09 26.48 -4.81
N LEU A 113 61.06 25.69 -4.53
CA LEU A 113 59.65 26.01 -4.69
C LEU A 113 58.85 25.50 -3.47
N THR A 114 57.57 25.84 -3.39
CA THR A 114 56.69 25.41 -2.30
C THR A 114 55.60 24.48 -2.83
N ALA A 115 55.51 23.27 -2.31
CA ALA A 115 54.34 22.42 -2.50
C ALA A 115 53.26 22.75 -1.44
N CYS A 116 52.00 22.56 -1.80
CA CYS A 116 50.82 22.89 -1.02
C CYS A 116 49.93 21.67 -0.86
N ALA A 117 49.43 21.40 0.35
CA ALA A 117 48.37 20.41 0.57
C ALA A 117 46.99 21.08 0.60
N THR A 118 46.04 20.54 -0.17
CA THR A 118 44.62 20.96 -0.13
C THR A 118 43.91 20.35 1.08
N TRP A 119 43.13 21.15 1.81
CA TRP A 119 42.25 20.68 2.89
C TRP A 119 41.01 21.57 3.06
N GLN A 120 39.96 21.02 3.69
CA GLN A 120 38.74 21.71 4.02
C GLN A 120 38.24 21.25 5.39
N PHE A 121 37.84 22.20 6.23
CA PHE A 121 37.26 21.91 7.54
C PHE A 121 35.76 21.63 7.42
N LEU A 122 35.27 20.61 8.13
CA LEU A 122 33.87 20.11 8.12
C LEU A 122 32.78 21.15 8.42
N LEU A 123 33.15 22.38 8.80
CA LEU A 123 32.24 23.49 9.15
C LEU A 123 32.49 24.76 8.32
N SER A 124 33.30 24.71 7.26
CA SER A 124 33.49 25.84 6.33
C SER A 124 33.25 25.45 4.88
N ALA A 125 32.56 26.33 4.14
CA ALA A 125 32.41 26.24 2.69
C ALA A 125 33.67 26.69 1.92
N THR A 126 34.68 27.26 2.59
CA THR A 126 35.93 27.69 1.97
C THR A 126 36.95 26.54 1.96
N LYS A 127 37.17 25.95 0.79
CA LYS A 127 38.31 25.07 0.49
C LYS A 127 39.63 25.86 0.61
N ASP A 128 40.58 25.38 1.40
CA ASP A 128 41.94 25.93 1.41
C ASP A 128 42.86 25.05 0.55
N CYS A 129 43.32 25.63 -0.55
CA CYS A 129 44.24 24.96 -1.49
C CYS A 129 45.68 24.85 -0.97
N CYS A 130 46.05 25.53 0.12
CA CYS A 130 47.41 25.48 0.67
C CYS A 130 47.44 25.61 2.20
N LEU A 131 46.71 24.74 2.90
CA LEU A 131 46.71 24.73 4.37
C LEU A 131 48.08 24.35 4.95
N PHE A 132 48.84 23.50 4.24
CA PHE A 132 50.20 23.11 4.63
C PHE A 132 51.20 23.44 3.50
N HIS A 133 52.24 24.21 3.84
CA HIS A 133 53.37 24.51 2.97
C HIS A 133 54.51 23.50 3.18
N ILE A 134 55.01 22.89 2.11
CA ILE A 134 56.08 21.90 2.12
C ILE A 134 57.21 22.36 1.18
N PRO A 135 58.46 22.55 1.64
CA PRO A 135 59.55 22.97 0.76
C PRO A 135 59.97 21.83 -0.17
N VAL A 136 60.04 22.10 -1.48
CA VAL A 136 60.45 21.13 -2.51
C VAL A 136 61.48 21.78 -3.42
N SER A 137 62.58 21.06 -3.72
CA SER A 137 63.54 21.52 -4.74
C SER A 137 63.30 20.78 -6.05
N VAL A 138 63.23 21.49 -7.17
CA VAL A 138 62.97 20.92 -8.49
C VAL A 138 64.20 21.14 -9.38
N ARG A 139 64.70 20.07 -9.99
CA ARG A 139 65.77 20.11 -10.99
C ARG A 139 65.17 19.77 -12.36
N ASN A 140 65.48 20.57 -13.38
CA ASN A 140 65.15 20.23 -14.76
C ASN A 140 66.32 19.47 -15.39
N CYS A 141 66.13 18.19 -15.72
CA CYS A 141 67.13 17.33 -16.37
C CYS A 141 67.04 17.36 -17.91
N GLY A 142 66.38 18.38 -18.48
CA GLY A 142 66.16 18.58 -19.92
C GLY A 142 65.00 17.76 -20.48
N GLN A 143 64.98 16.45 -20.19
CA GLN A 143 63.97 15.49 -20.67
C GLN A 143 62.91 15.12 -19.61
N PHE A 144 63.10 15.56 -18.36
CA PHE A 144 62.19 15.32 -17.23
C PHE A 144 62.60 16.22 -16.05
N PHE A 145 61.68 16.42 -15.11
CA PHE A 145 61.98 17.02 -13.81
C PHE A 145 62.26 15.94 -12.76
N VAL A 146 63.14 16.24 -11.80
CA VAL A 146 63.26 15.49 -10.54
C VAL A 146 63.00 16.41 -9.36
N TYR A 147 62.35 15.86 -8.34
CA TYR A 147 61.82 16.57 -7.18
C TYR A 147 62.49 16.03 -5.92
N LEU A 148 63.08 16.91 -5.10
CA LEU A 148 63.61 16.58 -3.79
C LEU A 148 62.44 16.58 -2.80
N LEU A 149 61.88 15.40 -2.56
CA LEU A 149 60.71 15.19 -1.68
C LEU A 149 61.15 14.83 -0.25
N GLN A 150 60.24 15.02 0.70
CA GLN A 150 60.43 14.77 2.13
C GLN A 150 59.21 14.04 2.72
N PRO A 151 59.34 13.36 3.87
CA PRO A 151 58.20 12.73 4.54
C PRO A 151 57.13 13.77 4.91
N THR A 152 55.85 13.49 4.64
CA THR A 152 54.75 14.42 4.89
C THR A 152 54.27 14.41 6.36
N GLN A 153 53.66 15.51 6.81
CA GLN A 153 53.19 15.64 8.21
C GLN A 153 51.82 14.98 8.43
N GLY A 154 51.80 13.65 8.40
CA GLY A 154 50.58 12.84 8.44
C GLY A 154 50.21 12.26 7.08
N CYS A 155 49.02 11.66 6.95
CA CYS A 155 48.57 11.06 5.69
C CYS A 155 48.19 12.13 4.65
N MET A 156 49.19 12.61 3.93
CA MET A 156 49.08 13.42 2.73
C MET A 156 49.85 12.71 1.61
N GLY A 157 49.49 12.93 0.35
CA GLY A 157 50.10 12.25 -0.79
C GLY A 157 50.54 13.22 -1.88
N TYR A 158 51.75 13.07 -2.39
CA TYR A 158 52.23 13.80 -3.56
C TYR A 158 51.51 13.34 -4.83
N CYS A 159 50.75 14.25 -5.44
CA CYS A 159 50.08 14.06 -6.72
C CYS A 159 51.06 14.03 -7.90
N ALA A 160 50.62 13.43 -9.00
CA ALA A 160 51.19 13.68 -10.31
C ALA A 160 50.13 13.74 -11.42
N GLU A 161 50.47 14.46 -12.49
CA GLU A 161 49.69 14.68 -13.70
C GLU A 161 50.52 14.16 -14.88
N ALA A 162 49.95 13.27 -15.69
CA ALA A 162 50.67 12.66 -16.81
C ALA A 162 50.95 13.71 -17.90
N ILE A 163 52.17 13.71 -18.45
CA ILE A 163 52.50 14.60 -19.57
C ILE A 163 51.70 14.14 -20.80
N SER A 164 50.88 15.04 -21.35
CA SER A 164 50.09 14.74 -22.54
C SER A 164 50.99 14.67 -23.79
N ASP A 165 50.66 13.76 -24.71
CA ASP A 165 51.49 13.46 -25.89
C ASP A 165 51.70 14.69 -26.80
N ALA A 166 50.83 15.70 -26.70
CA ALA A 166 50.94 17.00 -27.36
C ALA A 166 52.07 17.92 -26.85
N LYS A 167 52.76 17.57 -25.75
CA LYS A 167 53.93 18.32 -25.22
C LYS A 167 55.29 17.71 -25.56
N LEU A 168 55.33 16.52 -26.18
CA LEU A 168 56.58 15.80 -26.46
C LEU A 168 57.12 16.00 -27.88
N ASN A 169 56.34 16.62 -28.78
CA ASN A 169 56.71 16.88 -30.17
C ASN A 169 56.75 18.40 -30.46
N PRO A 170 57.88 18.99 -30.91
CA PRO A 170 57.96 20.42 -31.25
C PRO A 170 57.26 20.80 -32.56
N CYS A 171 57.27 19.92 -33.57
CA CYS A 171 56.47 20.06 -34.80
C CYS A 171 55.12 19.34 -34.65
N GLY A 172 54.12 19.73 -35.45
CA GLY A 172 52.80 19.09 -35.45
C GLY A 172 52.79 17.65 -36.02
N PRO A 173 51.69 16.89 -35.87
CA PRO A 173 51.62 15.47 -36.26
C PRO A 173 51.79 15.16 -37.76
N ASP A 174 51.85 16.19 -38.63
CA ASP A 174 52.05 16.08 -40.08
C ASP A 174 53.39 16.72 -40.57
N GLU A 175 54.30 17.06 -39.64
CA GLU A 175 55.54 17.79 -39.90
C GLU A 175 56.75 17.09 -39.26
N ILE A 176 57.85 16.95 -40.00
CA ILE A 176 59.11 16.33 -39.52
C ILE A 176 60.19 17.41 -39.47
N GLU A 177 60.96 17.43 -38.38
CA GLU A 177 62.10 18.34 -38.18
C GLU A 177 63.31 17.88 -39.00
N ILE A 178 63.79 18.73 -39.93
CA ILE A 178 65.03 18.49 -40.69
C ILE A 178 65.89 19.75 -40.58
N GLU A 179 67.09 19.61 -40.02
CA GLU A 179 68.09 20.69 -39.81
C GLU A 179 67.56 21.95 -39.07
N GLY A 180 66.45 21.83 -38.34
CA GLY A 180 65.89 22.88 -37.48
C GLY A 180 64.71 23.68 -38.06
N ASP A 181 64.18 23.28 -39.22
CA ASP A 181 62.92 23.80 -39.77
C ASP A 181 61.85 22.68 -39.83
N CYS A 182 60.61 22.98 -39.41
CA CYS A 182 59.47 22.05 -39.55
C CYS A 182 58.93 22.10 -40.99
N VAL A 183 59.05 21.02 -41.76
CA VAL A 183 58.58 20.96 -43.15
C VAL A 183 57.28 20.15 -43.26
N ARG A 184 56.24 20.75 -43.85
CA ARG A 184 54.94 20.10 -44.08
C ARG A 184 55.02 18.96 -45.07
N GLN A 185 54.62 17.77 -44.64
CA GLN A 185 54.37 16.66 -45.55
C GLN A 185 53.03 16.86 -46.26
N LEU A 186 53.07 17.04 -47.58
CA LEU A 186 51.86 17.31 -48.36
C LEU A 186 50.91 16.11 -48.42
N SER A 187 49.79 16.23 -47.71
CA SER A 187 48.54 15.48 -47.89
C SER A 187 48.44 14.04 -47.36
N ALA A 188 48.83 13.83 -46.10
CA ALA A 188 47.94 13.01 -45.25
C ALA A 188 46.59 13.75 -45.15
N SER A 189 45.50 13.15 -45.61
CA SER A 189 44.17 13.74 -45.46
C SER A 189 43.57 13.27 -44.15
N LEU A 190 43.42 14.20 -43.20
CA LEU A 190 42.72 13.97 -41.94
C LEU A 190 41.32 13.38 -42.19
N PRO A 191 40.86 12.42 -41.37
CA PRO A 191 39.50 11.93 -41.46
C PRO A 191 38.49 13.05 -41.15
N PRO A 192 37.27 12.99 -41.70
CA PRO A 192 36.21 13.90 -41.30
C PRO A 192 35.91 13.73 -39.79
N PRO A 193 35.42 14.78 -39.11
CA PRO A 193 34.97 14.67 -37.74
C PRO A 193 33.87 13.60 -37.62
N PRO A 194 33.77 12.88 -36.47
CA PRO A 194 32.72 11.89 -36.27
C PRO A 194 31.33 12.55 -36.31
N PRO A 195 30.30 11.82 -36.78
CA PRO A 195 28.94 12.32 -36.82
C PRO A 195 28.38 12.62 -35.41
N GLY A 196 27.37 13.49 -35.34
CA GLY A 196 26.52 13.59 -34.16
C GLY A 196 25.85 12.25 -33.85
N ARG A 197 25.43 12.05 -32.58
CA ARG A 197 24.82 10.78 -32.16
C ARG A 197 23.60 10.47 -33.05
N PRO A 198 23.59 9.34 -33.79
CA PRO A 198 22.43 9.00 -34.60
C PRO A 198 21.20 8.72 -33.73
N GLN A 199 20.03 9.13 -34.23
CA GLN A 199 18.74 8.92 -33.58
C GLN A 199 17.91 7.96 -34.44
N ILE A 200 17.27 6.99 -33.80
CA ILE A 200 16.32 6.08 -34.44
C ILE A 200 14.91 6.66 -34.25
N VAL A 201 14.23 6.92 -35.36
CA VAL A 201 12.85 7.41 -35.42
C VAL A 201 12.05 6.43 -36.27
N VAL A 202 10.79 6.18 -35.92
CA VAL A 202 9.92 5.27 -36.68
C VAL A 202 8.99 6.07 -37.59
N GLU A 203 8.96 5.69 -38.86
CA GLU A 203 8.14 6.33 -39.91
C GLU A 203 7.22 5.29 -40.56
N LEU A 204 5.97 5.67 -40.82
CA LEU A 204 4.98 4.86 -41.54
C LEU A 204 4.91 5.37 -42.99
N ILE A 205 5.22 4.50 -43.96
CA ILE A 205 5.28 4.83 -45.39
C ILE A 205 4.50 3.75 -46.15
N GLU A 206 3.45 4.15 -46.88
CA GLU A 206 2.62 3.23 -47.69
C GLU A 206 2.19 1.97 -46.90
N SER A 207 1.67 2.20 -45.69
CA SER A 207 1.24 1.17 -44.73
C SER A 207 2.32 0.15 -44.30
N ARG A 208 3.61 0.46 -44.49
CA ARG A 208 4.76 -0.30 -44.01
C ARG A 208 5.57 0.53 -43.02
N VAL A 209 6.09 -0.12 -41.98
CA VAL A 209 6.85 0.56 -40.90
C VAL A 209 8.35 0.49 -41.17
N PHE A 210 9.01 1.63 -41.11
CA PHE A 210 10.46 1.76 -41.27
C PHE A 210 11.09 2.40 -40.03
N CYS A 211 12.15 1.79 -39.53
CA CYS A 211 13.09 2.43 -38.62
C CYS A 211 14.04 3.31 -39.46
N ARG A 212 14.01 4.62 -39.23
CA ARG A 212 14.91 5.60 -39.82
C ARG A 212 16.01 5.95 -38.83
N CYS A 213 17.25 5.63 -39.17
CA CYS A 213 18.41 6.16 -38.47
C CYS A 213 18.79 7.49 -39.10
N ALA A 214 18.55 8.59 -38.40
CA ALA A 214 18.94 9.95 -38.81
C ALA A 214 20.23 10.37 -38.10
N VAL A 215 21.15 10.97 -38.85
CA VAL A 215 22.45 11.44 -38.37
C VAL A 215 22.43 12.96 -38.34
N ASP A 216 22.77 13.57 -37.19
CA ASP A 216 22.99 15.02 -37.12
C ASP A 216 24.40 15.37 -37.63
N VAL A 217 24.47 16.39 -38.49
CA VAL A 217 25.66 16.73 -39.29
C VAL A 217 25.80 18.25 -39.34
N SER A 218 26.85 18.76 -38.70
CA SER A 218 27.19 20.19 -38.80
C SER A 218 27.44 20.57 -40.27
N PRO A 219 26.89 21.70 -40.76
CA PRO A 219 27.04 22.09 -42.16
C PRO A 219 28.50 22.38 -42.48
N THR A 220 29.09 21.56 -43.35
CA THR A 220 30.45 21.74 -43.88
C THR A 220 30.39 21.90 -45.39
N ASN A 221 31.35 22.64 -45.96
CA ASN A 221 31.37 22.97 -47.40
C ASN A 221 31.81 21.79 -48.30
N ASN A 222 31.97 20.59 -47.75
CA ASN A 222 32.57 19.44 -48.44
C ASN A 222 31.52 18.35 -48.67
N SER A 223 31.53 17.74 -49.86
CA SER A 223 30.66 16.61 -50.17
C SER A 223 31.11 15.36 -49.39
N VAL A 224 30.31 14.99 -48.39
CA VAL A 224 30.50 13.79 -47.55
C VAL A 224 29.56 12.66 -47.94
N GLY A 225 29.95 11.44 -47.59
CA GLY A 225 29.09 10.26 -47.57
C GLY A 225 29.09 9.61 -46.18
N PHE A 226 28.10 8.76 -45.96
CA PHE A 226 27.84 8.09 -44.68
C PHE A 226 27.88 6.58 -44.88
N ILE A 227 28.50 5.88 -43.93
CA ILE A 227 28.38 4.43 -43.78
C ILE A 227 27.55 4.21 -42.53
N ILE A 228 26.37 3.64 -42.70
CA ILE A 228 25.39 3.38 -41.64
C ILE A 228 25.21 1.87 -41.53
N ALA A 229 25.43 1.31 -40.34
CA ALA A 229 25.23 -0.11 -40.06
C ALA A 229 24.25 -0.32 -38.90
N TRP A 230 23.22 -1.10 -39.18
CA TRP A 230 22.17 -1.51 -38.26
C TRP A 230 22.56 -2.83 -37.58
N SER A 231 22.33 -2.91 -36.28
CA SER A 231 22.50 -4.15 -35.51
C SER A 231 21.37 -4.34 -34.49
N ARG A 232 21.11 -5.58 -34.11
CA ARG A 232 20.22 -5.94 -32.99
C ARG A 232 20.97 -6.66 -31.88
N LEU A 233 20.40 -6.65 -30.68
CA LEU A 233 20.78 -7.52 -29.58
C LEU A 233 19.95 -8.81 -29.67
N SER A 234 20.62 -9.95 -29.80
CA SER A 234 20.02 -11.28 -29.78
C SER A 234 19.67 -11.69 -28.35
N SER A 235 18.83 -12.72 -28.16
CA SER A 235 18.38 -13.19 -26.83
C SER A 235 19.45 -13.88 -25.97
N GLN A 236 20.72 -13.83 -26.41
CA GLN A 236 21.91 -14.28 -25.69
C GLN A 236 22.91 -13.13 -25.44
N ASP A 237 22.44 -11.88 -25.50
CA ASP A 237 23.24 -10.63 -25.48
C ASP A 237 24.32 -10.52 -26.59
N VAL A 238 24.25 -11.40 -27.60
CA VAL A 238 25.12 -11.35 -28.78
C VAL A 238 24.59 -10.29 -29.75
N ARG A 239 25.46 -9.41 -30.25
CA ARG A 239 25.10 -8.38 -31.22
C ARG A 239 25.18 -8.91 -32.66
N GLU A 240 24.08 -8.84 -33.40
CA GLU A 240 23.95 -9.30 -34.78
C GLU A 240 23.85 -8.08 -35.73
N GLU A 241 24.68 -8.01 -36.78
CA GLU A 241 24.55 -6.98 -37.83
C GLU A 241 23.46 -7.38 -38.83
N LEU A 242 22.52 -6.46 -39.09
CA LEU A 242 21.36 -6.69 -39.97
C LEU A 242 21.56 -6.12 -41.39
N LYS A 243 22.11 -4.90 -41.48
CA LYS A 243 22.27 -4.17 -42.74
C LYS A 243 23.37 -3.11 -42.60
N GLN A 244 24.41 -3.19 -43.44
CA GLN A 244 25.35 -2.08 -43.66
C GLN A 244 25.07 -1.42 -45.03
N GLU A 245 25.00 -0.10 -45.04
CA GLU A 245 24.69 0.73 -46.21
C GLU A 245 25.67 1.89 -46.34
N THR A 246 26.06 2.19 -47.59
CA THR A 246 26.90 3.35 -47.92
C THR A 246 26.08 4.32 -48.76
N THR A 247 25.79 5.50 -48.22
CA THR A 247 24.82 6.46 -48.79
C THR A 247 25.35 7.89 -48.76
N ILE A 248 24.78 8.77 -49.58
CA ILE A 248 25.06 10.22 -49.58
C ILE A 248 24.04 10.96 -48.70
N GLN A 249 22.92 10.32 -48.35
CA GLN A 249 21.92 10.87 -47.45
C GLN A 249 22.38 10.71 -45.98
N ALA A 250 22.12 11.72 -45.14
CA ALA A 250 22.41 11.67 -43.70
C ALA A 250 21.43 10.77 -42.91
N PHE A 251 20.86 9.74 -43.56
CA PHE A 251 20.00 8.75 -42.93
C PHE A 251 19.99 7.42 -43.71
N SER A 252 19.59 6.35 -43.04
CA SER A 252 19.28 5.04 -43.62
C SER A 252 17.91 4.57 -43.12
N LEU A 253 17.21 3.76 -43.92
CA LEU A 253 15.97 3.10 -43.58
C LEU A 253 16.20 1.58 -43.43
N LEU A 254 15.57 0.99 -42.41
CA LEU A 254 15.44 -0.45 -42.19
C LEU A 254 13.96 -0.78 -42.02
N GLU A 255 13.47 -1.84 -42.66
CA GLU A 255 12.05 -2.22 -42.64
C GLU A 255 11.72 -3.15 -41.47
N MET A 256 10.55 -2.97 -40.87
CA MET A 256 9.94 -3.91 -39.92
C MET A 256 9.29 -5.07 -40.70
N ASP A 257 10.08 -6.04 -41.15
CA ASP A 257 9.62 -7.12 -42.04
C ASP A 257 9.21 -8.42 -41.31
N GLY A 258 9.41 -8.52 -39.98
CA GLY A 258 9.15 -9.72 -39.18
C GLY A 258 10.17 -10.86 -39.39
N ILE A 259 11.14 -10.70 -40.28
CA ILE A 259 12.13 -11.71 -40.65
C ILE A 259 13.51 -11.29 -40.14
N ASN A 260 14.00 -10.14 -40.59
CA ASN A 260 15.25 -9.52 -40.18
C ASN A 260 15.06 -8.68 -38.91
N LEU A 261 13.89 -8.05 -38.75
CA LEU A 261 13.57 -7.21 -37.59
C LEU A 261 12.15 -7.50 -37.08
N ARG A 262 12.02 -7.80 -35.79
CA ARG A 262 10.77 -8.23 -35.14
C ARG A 262 10.32 -7.31 -34.01
N LEU A 263 9.04 -7.38 -33.66
CA LEU A 263 8.56 -6.81 -32.40
C LEU A 263 9.19 -7.57 -31.22
N GLY A 264 9.71 -6.82 -30.25
CA GLY A 264 10.56 -7.29 -29.15
C GLY A 264 12.07 -7.06 -29.37
N ASP A 265 12.53 -6.84 -30.61
CA ASP A 265 13.96 -6.64 -30.88
C ASP A 265 14.48 -5.30 -30.32
N ARG A 266 15.72 -5.32 -29.82
CA ARG A 266 16.48 -4.14 -29.36
C ARG A 266 17.52 -3.80 -30.43
N ILE A 267 17.36 -2.66 -31.11
CA ILE A 267 18.19 -2.23 -32.24
C ILE A 267 19.05 -1.01 -31.94
N PHE A 268 20.17 -0.95 -32.67
CA PHE A 268 21.17 0.11 -32.61
C PHE A 268 21.60 0.48 -34.03
N CYS A 269 21.84 1.77 -34.24
CA CYS A 269 22.42 2.30 -35.46
C CYS A 269 23.83 2.83 -35.17
N THR A 270 24.80 2.43 -35.99
CA THR A 270 26.15 3.00 -36.01
C THR A 270 26.35 3.80 -37.29
N ALA A 271 26.95 4.98 -37.19
CA ALA A 271 27.18 5.88 -38.33
C ALA A 271 28.63 6.37 -38.36
N SER A 272 29.24 6.39 -39.53
CA SER A 272 30.57 7.00 -39.78
C SER A 272 30.57 7.81 -41.07
N ILE A 273 31.39 8.86 -41.13
CA ILE A 273 31.48 9.80 -42.26
C ILE A 273 32.75 9.51 -43.07
N PHE A 274 32.70 9.71 -44.38
CA PHE A 274 33.86 9.79 -45.27
C PHE A 274 33.71 10.96 -46.25
N PHE A 275 34.81 11.50 -46.77
CA PHE A 275 34.75 12.46 -47.88
C PHE A 275 34.59 11.71 -49.20
N LEU A 276 33.68 12.14 -50.09
CA LEU A 276 33.42 11.45 -51.37
C LEU A 276 34.68 11.34 -52.26
N GLU A 277 35.62 12.27 -52.12
CA GLU A 277 36.91 12.29 -52.81
C GLU A 277 37.87 11.19 -52.33
N LYS A 278 37.71 10.70 -51.09
CA LYS A 278 38.61 9.73 -50.43
C LYS A 278 37.83 8.75 -49.52
N PRO A 279 36.99 7.86 -50.07
CA PRO A 279 36.15 6.92 -49.29
C PRO A 279 36.92 5.88 -48.45
N GLN A 280 38.24 5.79 -48.61
CA GLN A 280 39.11 4.95 -47.77
C GLN A 280 39.41 5.59 -46.40
N VAL A 281 39.20 6.90 -46.25
CA VAL A 281 39.44 7.64 -45.01
C VAL A 281 38.11 7.92 -44.32
N LYS A 282 37.85 7.19 -43.23
CA LYS A 282 36.59 7.21 -42.47
C LYS A 282 36.78 7.87 -41.11
N SER A 283 35.73 8.49 -40.58
CA SER A 283 35.68 8.92 -39.18
C SER A 283 35.63 7.73 -38.22
N LEU A 284 35.79 8.00 -36.93
CA LEU A 284 35.26 7.08 -35.89
C LEU A 284 33.74 6.91 -36.08
N ALA A 285 33.22 5.74 -35.74
CA ALA A 285 31.78 5.48 -35.77
C ALA A 285 31.11 5.97 -34.48
N THR A 286 30.00 6.69 -34.62
CA THR A 286 29.13 7.10 -33.50
C THR A 286 27.91 6.19 -33.45
N GLU A 287 27.53 5.73 -32.26
CA GLU A 287 26.41 4.81 -32.03
C GLU A 287 25.19 5.52 -31.43
N SER A 288 24.00 5.04 -31.78
CA SER A 288 22.72 5.53 -31.26
C SER A 288 22.51 5.12 -29.80
N GLN A 289 21.44 5.63 -29.18
CA GLN A 289 20.87 4.93 -28.02
C GLN A 289 20.19 3.62 -28.47
N GLU A 290 19.98 2.72 -27.52
CA GLU A 290 19.17 1.52 -27.71
C GLU A 290 17.73 1.93 -28.05
N PHE A 291 17.20 1.41 -29.16
CA PHE A 291 15.79 1.52 -29.49
C PHE A 291 15.13 0.14 -29.41
N PHE A 292 14.09 0.01 -28.61
CA PHE A 292 13.28 -1.21 -28.52
C PHE A 292 12.08 -1.07 -29.47
N ALA A 293 11.86 -2.02 -30.36
CA ALA A 293 10.75 -2.03 -31.30
C ALA A 293 9.59 -2.89 -30.76
N GLY A 294 8.56 -2.30 -30.16
CA GLY A 294 7.42 -3.07 -29.64
C GLY A 294 6.59 -2.34 -28.59
N ILE A 295 5.87 -3.12 -27.78
CA ILE A 295 5.07 -2.62 -26.65
C ILE A 295 5.83 -2.85 -25.34
N LYS A 296 5.86 -1.84 -24.47
CA LYS A 296 6.42 -1.89 -23.12
C LYS A 296 5.32 -1.72 -22.08
N LEU A 297 5.36 -2.55 -21.05
CA LEU A 297 4.57 -2.38 -19.83
C LEU A 297 5.45 -1.66 -18.78
N GLN A 298 4.97 -0.54 -18.25
CA GLN A 298 5.66 0.31 -17.28
C GLN A 298 4.77 0.49 -16.03
N PRO A 299 4.99 -0.28 -14.96
CA PRO A 299 4.29 -0.08 -13.69
C PRO A 299 4.88 1.12 -12.94
N GLU A 300 4.02 1.94 -12.33
CA GLU A 300 4.41 2.99 -11.39
C GLU A 300 5.25 2.43 -10.20
N MET A 301 4.86 1.27 -9.67
CA MET A 301 5.54 0.60 -8.56
C MET A 301 5.57 -0.92 -8.76
N SER A 302 6.76 -1.52 -8.84
CA SER A 302 6.93 -2.98 -8.91
C SER A 302 6.71 -3.70 -7.56
N THR A 303 6.48 -2.96 -6.48
CA THR A 303 6.11 -3.52 -5.17
C THR A 303 5.07 -2.63 -4.49
N ILE A 304 3.92 -3.21 -4.20
CA ILE A 304 2.74 -2.57 -3.59
C ILE A 304 2.36 -3.32 -2.30
N SER A 305 1.28 -2.92 -1.62
CA SER A 305 0.79 -3.55 -0.38
C SER A 305 -0.74 -3.63 -0.38
N GLU A 306 -1.35 -4.47 0.47
CA GLU A 306 -2.82 -4.54 0.66
C GLU A 306 -3.44 -3.32 1.38
N ASP A 307 -2.87 -2.13 1.22
CA ASP A 307 -3.33 -0.89 1.88
C ASP A 307 -4.43 -0.13 1.10
N GLY A 308 -5.03 -0.79 0.10
CA GLY A 308 -6.15 -0.28 -0.71
C GLY A 308 -5.79 0.76 -1.78
N LYS A 309 -4.51 1.13 -1.91
CA LYS A 309 -4.04 2.12 -2.91
C LYS A 309 -4.15 1.62 -4.34
N GLU A 310 -4.28 2.59 -5.25
CA GLU A 310 -4.29 2.39 -6.70
C GLU A 310 -2.95 2.85 -7.29
N TYR A 311 -2.51 2.17 -8.35
CA TYR A 311 -1.24 2.44 -9.04
C TYR A 311 -1.46 2.42 -10.55
N GLN A 312 -0.70 3.22 -11.31
CA GLN A 312 -0.81 3.30 -12.76
C GLN A 312 0.10 2.28 -13.47
N LEU A 313 -0.48 1.47 -14.34
CA LEU A 313 0.21 0.71 -15.37
C LEU A 313 0.09 1.47 -16.69
N ARG A 314 1.23 2.00 -17.14
CA ARG A 314 1.39 2.66 -18.43
C ARG A 314 1.82 1.63 -19.47
N ILE A 315 1.08 1.52 -20.56
CA ILE A 315 1.40 0.62 -21.68
C ILE A 315 1.73 1.50 -22.88
N GLU A 316 2.94 1.38 -23.42
CA GLU A 316 3.42 2.25 -24.52
C GLU A 316 3.92 1.42 -25.70
N SER A 317 3.53 1.79 -26.91
CA SER A 317 4.11 1.27 -28.15
C SER A 317 5.11 2.25 -28.73
N THR A 318 6.31 1.76 -29.05
CA THR A 318 7.34 2.48 -29.82
C THR A 318 7.16 2.35 -31.33
N ILE A 319 6.18 1.56 -31.77
CA ILE A 319 5.83 1.27 -33.17
C ILE A 319 4.42 1.80 -33.45
N PRO A 320 4.17 2.49 -34.58
CA PRO A 320 2.84 2.99 -34.91
C PRO A 320 1.89 1.83 -35.22
N VAL A 321 0.63 1.98 -34.83
CA VAL A 321 -0.43 1.03 -35.18
C VAL A 321 -0.70 1.12 -36.69
N VAL A 322 -0.72 -0.04 -37.36
CA VAL A 322 -1.02 -0.18 -38.79
C VAL A 322 -2.44 -0.73 -38.92
N CYS A 323 -3.23 -0.18 -39.84
CA CYS A 323 -4.55 -0.71 -40.20
C CYS A 323 -4.69 -0.75 -41.73
N PRO A 324 -5.48 -1.69 -42.29
CA PRO A 324 -5.78 -1.72 -43.71
C PRO A 324 -6.63 -0.51 -44.14
N GLU A 325 -6.41 -0.01 -45.35
CA GLU A 325 -7.06 1.21 -45.88
C GLU A 325 -8.58 1.10 -46.12
N PHE A 326 -9.17 -0.07 -45.86
CA PHE A 326 -10.58 -0.41 -46.16
C PHE A 326 -11.44 -0.63 -44.91
N SER A 327 -11.16 0.09 -43.82
CA SER A 327 -12.06 0.18 -42.66
C SER A 327 -13.29 1.04 -42.99
N GLU A 328 -14.34 0.41 -43.53
CA GLU A 328 -15.60 1.10 -43.87
C GLU A 328 -16.38 1.54 -42.60
N LEU A 329 -16.52 2.87 -42.44
CA LEU A 329 -17.32 3.61 -41.45
C LEU A 329 -16.89 3.50 -39.97
N ASP A 330 -16.57 4.67 -39.40
CA ASP A 330 -16.66 5.05 -37.98
C ASP A 330 -15.98 4.15 -36.91
N GLN A 331 -15.11 3.21 -37.29
CA GLN A 331 -14.25 2.48 -36.34
C GLN A 331 -12.84 3.09 -36.27
N GLU A 332 -12.44 3.52 -35.07
CA GLU A 332 -11.11 4.04 -34.79
C GLU A 332 -10.05 2.92 -34.92
N CYS A 333 -9.03 3.15 -35.77
CA CYS A 333 -7.92 2.20 -35.95
C CYS A 333 -7.16 1.97 -34.63
N LYS A 334 -7.12 0.71 -34.19
CA LYS A 334 -6.58 0.31 -32.89
C LYS A 334 -6.09 -1.14 -32.88
N ILE A 335 -5.16 -1.45 -31.98
CA ILE A 335 -4.86 -2.83 -31.56
C ILE A 335 -5.38 -3.06 -30.15
N SER A 336 -6.14 -4.14 -29.96
CA SER A 336 -6.70 -4.53 -28.67
C SER A 336 -5.79 -5.55 -27.98
N LEU A 337 -5.27 -5.19 -26.81
CA LEU A 337 -4.47 -6.04 -25.94
C LEU A 337 -5.38 -6.69 -24.89
N ARG A 338 -5.22 -8.00 -24.65
CA ARG A 338 -5.89 -8.71 -23.57
C ARG A 338 -4.89 -8.98 -22.45
N LEU A 339 -5.08 -8.34 -21.30
CA LEU A 339 -4.25 -8.49 -20.12
C LEU A 339 -4.71 -9.69 -19.31
N LYS A 340 -3.75 -10.38 -18.69
CA LYS A 340 -3.99 -11.53 -17.82
C LYS A 340 -3.07 -11.48 -16.61
N THR A 341 -3.60 -11.86 -15.46
CA THR A 341 -2.85 -11.95 -14.20
C THR A 341 -2.56 -13.40 -13.85
N VAL A 342 -1.32 -13.70 -13.46
CA VAL A 342 -0.86 -15.04 -13.08
C VAL A 342 -0.04 -14.94 -11.79
N ASP A 343 -0.49 -15.60 -10.72
CA ASP A 343 0.19 -15.57 -9.43
C ASP A 343 1.27 -16.66 -9.35
N GLN A 344 2.46 -16.29 -8.88
CA GLN A 344 3.59 -17.21 -8.68
C GLN A 344 3.42 -17.97 -7.35
N GLY A 345 2.69 -19.10 -7.38
CA GLY A 345 2.45 -19.93 -6.20
C GLY A 345 1.75 -21.25 -6.52
N LYS A 346 1.23 -21.93 -5.49
CA LYS A 346 0.24 -23.03 -5.67
C LYS A 346 -1.10 -22.41 -6.10
N ASP A 347 -1.80 -23.01 -7.06
CA ASP A 347 -3.04 -22.49 -7.71
C ASP A 347 -4.29 -22.35 -6.81
N LEU A 348 -4.14 -22.40 -5.49
CA LEU A 348 -5.21 -22.45 -4.49
C LEU A 348 -5.45 -21.13 -3.74
N LEU A 349 -4.57 -20.13 -3.89
CA LEU A 349 -4.52 -18.96 -3.01
C LEU A 349 -5.42 -17.79 -3.44
N GLY A 350 -6.26 -17.95 -4.46
CA GLY A 350 -7.13 -16.87 -4.97
C GLY A 350 -6.37 -15.75 -5.68
N LEU A 351 -7.05 -14.63 -5.96
CA LEU A 351 -6.48 -13.48 -6.69
C LEU A 351 -5.71 -12.55 -5.74
N ASN A 352 -4.42 -12.34 -6.02
CA ASN A 352 -3.56 -11.37 -5.33
C ASN A 352 -3.66 -9.94 -5.91
N LEU A 353 -3.88 -9.82 -7.23
CA LEU A 353 -3.85 -8.56 -7.97
C LEU A 353 -5.08 -8.39 -8.86
N ALA A 354 -5.63 -7.17 -8.88
CA ALA A 354 -6.75 -6.80 -9.75
C ALA A 354 -6.40 -5.59 -10.64
N LEU A 355 -6.95 -5.57 -11.86
CA LEU A 355 -6.77 -4.51 -12.86
C LEU A 355 -8.09 -3.79 -13.12
N SER A 356 -8.08 -2.51 -13.46
CA SER A 356 -9.31 -1.75 -13.80
C SER A 356 -9.92 -2.16 -15.15
N SER A 357 -9.18 -2.92 -15.97
CA SER A 357 -9.67 -3.58 -17.19
C SER A 357 -8.74 -4.73 -17.57
N CYS A 358 -9.31 -5.80 -18.13
CA CYS A 358 -8.56 -6.88 -18.78
C CYS A 358 -8.36 -6.64 -20.29
N HIS A 359 -8.90 -5.55 -20.84
CA HIS A 359 -8.77 -5.16 -22.24
C HIS A 359 -8.27 -3.71 -22.37
N VAL A 360 -7.32 -3.49 -23.27
CA VAL A 360 -6.69 -2.19 -23.49
C VAL A 360 -6.51 -1.94 -24.98
N ASP A 361 -7.06 -0.85 -25.48
CA ASP A 361 -6.88 -0.44 -26.87
C ASP A 361 -5.72 0.55 -26.98
N LEU A 362 -4.76 0.27 -27.86
CA LEU A 362 -3.77 1.26 -28.32
C LEU A 362 -4.27 1.81 -29.66
N LEU A 363 -4.63 3.10 -29.67
CA LEU A 363 -5.12 3.81 -30.85
C LEU A 363 -3.98 4.16 -31.81
N GLN A 364 -4.28 4.27 -33.09
CA GLN A 364 -3.35 4.83 -34.09
C GLN A 364 -3.11 6.32 -33.86
N THR A 365 -1.88 6.76 -34.12
CA THR A 365 -1.47 8.17 -34.06
C THR A 365 -0.75 8.55 -35.36
N THR A 366 -0.76 9.84 -35.68
CA THR A 366 -0.18 10.38 -36.93
C THR A 366 1.32 10.68 -36.83
N SER A 367 1.91 10.64 -35.63
CA SER A 367 3.35 10.81 -35.42
C SER A 367 3.78 10.27 -34.05
N CYS A 368 4.99 9.71 -33.97
CA CYS A 368 5.56 9.20 -32.73
C CYS A 368 6.37 10.30 -32.02
N ALA A 369 5.88 10.79 -30.89
CA ALA A 369 6.55 11.84 -30.12
C ALA A 369 7.54 11.23 -29.11
N ASN A 370 8.79 11.70 -29.12
CA ASN A 370 9.87 11.26 -28.23
C ASN A 370 10.09 9.72 -28.17
N GLY A 371 9.74 9.00 -29.25
CA GLY A 371 9.86 7.54 -29.33
C GLY A 371 8.63 6.75 -28.89
N THR A 372 7.59 7.40 -28.37
CA THR A 372 6.28 6.78 -28.09
C THR A 372 5.31 7.11 -29.22
N CYS A 373 4.78 6.08 -29.87
CA CYS A 373 3.77 6.22 -30.93
C CYS A 373 2.36 6.20 -30.33
N SER A 374 2.03 5.19 -29.53
CA SER A 374 0.71 5.06 -28.88
C SER A 374 0.89 4.69 -27.41
N HIS A 375 -0.07 5.07 -26.56
CA HIS A 375 -0.05 4.68 -25.16
C HIS A 375 -1.47 4.53 -24.59
N ALA A 376 -1.58 3.74 -23.54
CA ALA A 376 -2.79 3.56 -22.75
C ALA A 376 -2.45 3.45 -21.25
N LEU A 377 -3.47 3.62 -20.40
CA LEU A 377 -3.36 3.59 -18.94
C LEU A 377 -4.38 2.60 -18.37
N VAL A 378 -3.90 1.73 -17.48
CA VAL A 378 -4.72 0.82 -16.66
C VAL A 378 -4.35 1.07 -15.20
N TYR A 379 -5.32 0.98 -14.29
CA TYR A 379 -5.05 1.03 -12.85
C TYR A 379 -4.94 -0.40 -12.30
N TYR A 380 -4.02 -0.63 -11.37
CA TYR A 380 -3.92 -1.88 -10.62
C TYR A 380 -3.90 -1.63 -9.12
N THR A 381 -4.35 -2.61 -8.37
CA THR A 381 -4.42 -2.58 -6.90
C THR A 381 -4.23 -3.99 -6.37
N ALA A 382 -3.71 -4.10 -5.15
CA ALA A 382 -3.70 -5.36 -4.42
C ALA A 382 -5.14 -5.71 -4.00
N VAL A 383 -5.49 -7.00 -4.04
CA VAL A 383 -6.78 -7.48 -3.54
C VAL A 383 -6.66 -7.72 -2.05
N THR A 384 -7.46 -7.05 -1.22
CA THR A 384 -7.48 -7.37 0.21
C THR A 384 -8.20 -8.71 0.41
N ASP A 385 -7.41 -9.76 0.69
CA ASP A 385 -7.87 -11.16 0.75
C ASP A 385 -8.27 -11.60 2.17
N PHE A 386 -7.78 -10.91 3.20
CA PHE A 386 -8.02 -11.18 4.63
C PHE A 386 -7.45 -12.54 5.11
N SER A 387 -6.29 -12.96 4.62
CA SER A 387 -5.53 -14.10 5.18
C SER A 387 -4.03 -13.81 5.23
N HIS A 388 -3.30 -14.55 6.07
CA HIS A 388 -1.88 -14.33 6.32
C HIS A 388 -1.03 -15.24 5.43
N ASP A 389 -0.75 -14.77 4.22
CA ASP A 389 -0.10 -15.57 3.17
C ASP A 389 1.26 -15.04 2.68
N GLY A 390 1.66 -13.87 3.17
CA GLY A 390 2.97 -13.28 2.93
C GLY A 390 3.16 -12.65 1.55
N ASN A 391 4.38 -12.21 1.26
CA ASN A 391 4.66 -11.34 0.11
C ASN A 391 4.62 -12.07 -1.25
N ARG A 392 3.42 -12.22 -1.83
CA ARG A 392 3.16 -12.84 -3.14
C ARG A 392 3.66 -12.01 -4.33
N VAL A 393 3.83 -12.67 -5.47
CA VAL A 393 4.20 -12.05 -6.75
C VAL A 393 3.18 -12.44 -7.81
N THR A 394 2.71 -11.45 -8.58
CA THR A 394 1.83 -11.64 -9.72
C THR A 394 2.52 -11.13 -10.98
N ASP A 395 2.59 -11.97 -12.01
CA ASP A 395 2.95 -11.54 -13.35
C ASP A 395 1.72 -10.95 -14.05
N ILE A 396 1.84 -9.73 -14.58
CA ILE A 396 0.92 -9.19 -15.57
C ILE A 396 1.48 -9.56 -16.94
N ILE A 397 0.74 -10.40 -17.66
CA ILE A 397 1.07 -10.86 -19.00
C ILE A 397 0.05 -10.29 -20.01
N VAL A 398 0.48 -10.16 -21.26
CA VAL A 398 -0.43 -9.86 -22.38
C VAL A 398 -0.63 -11.18 -23.15
N GLU A 399 -1.87 -11.54 -23.46
CA GLU A 399 -2.13 -12.70 -24.34
C GLU A 399 -1.72 -12.37 -25.79
N PRO A 400 -1.30 -13.35 -26.62
CA PRO A 400 -0.82 -13.09 -27.97
C PRO A 400 -1.81 -12.28 -28.80
N ILE A 401 -1.35 -11.17 -29.37
CA ILE A 401 -2.23 -10.17 -30.00
C ILE A 401 -2.88 -10.76 -31.25
N VAL A 402 -4.22 -10.72 -31.30
CA VAL A 402 -4.99 -11.11 -32.49
C VAL A 402 -5.25 -9.87 -33.33
N ASN A 403 -4.67 -9.81 -34.52
CA ASN A 403 -4.87 -8.72 -35.48
C ASN A 403 -4.81 -9.22 -36.93
N GLU A 404 -5.32 -8.43 -37.86
CA GLU A 404 -5.22 -8.70 -39.30
C GLU A 404 -3.82 -8.36 -39.85
N ASP A 405 -3.16 -7.35 -39.26
CA ASP A 405 -1.80 -6.97 -39.64
C ASP A 405 -0.75 -7.99 -39.17
N PHE A 406 0.19 -8.32 -40.06
CA PHE A 406 1.18 -9.37 -39.87
C PHE A 406 2.27 -9.03 -38.85
N LEU A 407 2.52 -7.74 -38.58
CA LEU A 407 3.53 -7.30 -37.62
C LEU A 407 3.03 -7.51 -36.19
N TRP A 408 1.74 -7.23 -35.96
CA TRP A 408 1.08 -7.33 -34.66
C TRP A 408 0.56 -8.74 -34.34
N ASN A 409 0.11 -9.50 -35.34
CA ASN A 409 -0.48 -10.82 -35.14
C ASN A 409 0.48 -11.79 -34.44
N SER A 410 0.02 -12.40 -33.34
CA SER A 410 0.75 -13.33 -32.46
C SER A 410 1.97 -12.73 -31.74
N TYR A 411 2.20 -11.41 -31.82
CA TYR A 411 3.19 -10.76 -30.96
C TYR A 411 2.75 -10.84 -29.50
N THR A 412 3.71 -11.09 -28.62
CA THR A 412 3.51 -11.19 -27.16
C THR A 412 4.54 -10.26 -26.49
N PRO A 413 4.11 -9.11 -25.94
CA PRO A 413 4.96 -8.20 -25.18
C PRO A 413 5.59 -8.84 -23.93
N ASP A 414 6.72 -8.29 -23.47
CA ASP A 414 7.38 -8.70 -22.22
C ASP A 414 6.43 -8.51 -21.01
N SER A 415 6.38 -9.52 -20.13
CA SER A 415 5.60 -9.46 -18.90
C SER A 415 6.30 -8.64 -17.81
N ILE A 416 5.51 -8.14 -16.85
CA ILE A 416 6.01 -7.43 -15.67
C ILE A 416 5.59 -8.13 -14.39
N GLN A 417 6.45 -8.07 -13.37
CA GLN A 417 6.20 -8.69 -12.07
C GLN A 417 5.80 -7.61 -11.06
N VAL A 418 4.67 -7.79 -10.40
CA VAL A 418 4.20 -6.93 -9.29
C VAL A 418 4.25 -7.76 -8.01
N ARG A 419 5.07 -7.33 -7.05
CA ARG A 419 5.08 -7.92 -5.70
C ARG A 419 4.02 -7.25 -4.85
N VAL A 420 3.11 -8.03 -4.29
CA VAL A 420 2.19 -7.56 -3.24
C VAL A 420 2.83 -7.85 -1.89
N LYS A 421 2.64 -6.95 -0.94
CA LYS A 421 2.92 -7.18 0.48
C LYS A 421 1.62 -7.46 1.22
N ASP A 422 1.62 -8.57 1.92
CA ASP A 422 0.66 -8.87 3.00
C ASP A 422 0.68 -7.71 4.01
N VAL A 423 -0.50 -7.23 4.36
CA VAL A 423 -0.73 -6.23 5.40
C VAL A 423 -1.84 -6.80 6.28
N PRO A 424 -1.61 -6.96 7.60
CA PRO A 424 -2.50 -7.73 8.44
C PRO A 424 -3.92 -7.15 8.50
N THR A 425 -4.88 -7.99 8.88
CA THR A 425 -6.24 -7.59 9.26
C THR A 425 -6.45 -7.94 10.73
N ALA A 426 -7.34 -7.25 11.43
CA ALA A 426 -7.56 -7.50 12.85
C ALA A 426 -9.03 -7.51 13.23
N TYR A 427 -9.32 -8.20 14.33
CA TYR A 427 -10.67 -8.40 14.84
C TYR A 427 -10.76 -7.90 16.29
N CYS A 428 -11.72 -7.01 16.54
CA CYS A 428 -12.06 -6.51 17.86
C CYS A 428 -13.36 -7.15 18.34
N TYR A 429 -13.44 -7.44 19.63
CA TYR A 429 -14.55 -8.16 20.24
C TYR A 429 -15.07 -7.38 21.45
N SER A 430 -16.39 -7.28 21.60
CA SER A 430 -17.07 -6.78 22.82
C SER A 430 -18.16 -7.77 23.20
N PHE A 431 -17.88 -8.65 24.15
CA PHE A 431 -18.70 -9.82 24.47
C PHE A 431 -19.19 -9.78 25.90
N THR A 432 -20.42 -10.25 26.13
CA THR A 432 -21.01 -10.40 27.47
C THR A 432 -21.00 -9.10 28.29
N ASP A 433 -20.36 -9.04 29.46
CA ASP A 433 -20.64 -8.01 30.47
C ASP A 433 -19.80 -6.70 30.56
N PRO A 434 -19.40 -6.05 29.44
CA PRO A 434 -18.68 -6.55 28.27
C PRO A 434 -17.18 -6.67 28.51
N HIS A 435 -16.65 -7.87 28.27
CA HIS A 435 -15.24 -8.12 28.04
C HIS A 435 -14.88 -7.61 26.63
N ILE A 436 -13.88 -6.73 26.55
CA ILE A 436 -13.36 -6.20 25.30
C ILE A 436 -12.00 -6.82 24.99
N ILE A 437 -11.82 -7.25 23.74
CA ILE A 437 -10.54 -7.66 23.17
C ILE A 437 -10.21 -6.68 22.04
N THR A 438 -9.08 -5.98 22.16
CA THR A 438 -8.60 -5.02 21.15
C THR A 438 -8.14 -5.72 19.87
N PHE A 439 -7.95 -4.95 18.80
CA PHE A 439 -7.36 -5.44 17.55
C PHE A 439 -6.01 -6.15 17.74
N ASP A 440 -5.19 -5.67 18.69
CA ASP A 440 -3.89 -6.26 19.03
C ASP A 440 -3.97 -7.35 20.12
N GLY A 441 -5.19 -7.71 20.57
CA GLY A 441 -5.45 -8.85 21.45
C GLY A 441 -5.44 -8.56 22.95
N ARG A 442 -5.31 -7.30 23.38
CA ARG A 442 -5.39 -6.90 24.80
C ARG A 442 -6.80 -7.11 25.34
N VAL A 443 -6.91 -7.77 26.48
CA VAL A 443 -8.20 -8.03 27.16
C VAL A 443 -8.40 -7.06 28.32
N TYR A 444 -9.60 -6.49 28.43
CA TYR A 444 -10.07 -5.70 29.58
C TYR A 444 -11.61 -5.68 29.64
N ASP A 445 -12.21 -5.11 30.68
CA ASP A 445 -13.68 -5.04 30.84
C ASP A 445 -14.19 -3.60 30.80
N ASN A 446 -15.42 -3.38 30.31
CA ASN A 446 -16.09 -2.08 30.40
C ASN A 446 -17.48 -2.17 31.05
N PHE A 447 -17.53 -2.36 32.37
CA PHE A 447 -18.78 -2.42 33.16
C PHE A 447 -19.62 -1.12 33.18
N LYS A 448 -19.25 -0.06 32.45
CA LYS A 448 -19.99 1.21 32.44
C LYS A 448 -21.14 1.18 31.44
N THR A 449 -22.18 1.93 31.76
CA THR A 449 -23.32 2.14 30.87
C THR A 449 -23.20 3.47 30.10
N GLY A 450 -23.94 3.58 29.00
CA GLY A 450 -23.93 4.71 28.07
C GLY A 450 -23.36 4.37 26.70
N THR A 451 -23.09 5.39 25.90
CA THR A 451 -22.62 5.31 24.53
C THR A 451 -21.10 5.52 24.47
N PHE A 452 -20.40 4.66 23.73
CA PHE A 452 -18.95 4.70 23.57
C PHE A 452 -18.52 4.63 22.10
N MET A 453 -17.37 5.23 21.78
CA MET A 453 -16.68 5.07 20.49
C MET A 453 -15.91 3.75 20.50
N LEU A 454 -16.47 2.72 19.85
CA LEU A 454 -15.88 1.39 19.84
C LEU A 454 -14.67 1.32 18.89
N TYR A 455 -14.84 1.83 17.67
CA TYR A 455 -13.84 1.80 16.61
C TYR A 455 -14.01 3.01 15.69
N LYS A 456 -12.92 3.75 15.50
CA LYS A 456 -12.77 4.87 14.56
C LYS A 456 -11.56 4.61 13.67
N SER A 457 -11.70 4.80 12.36
CA SER A 457 -10.55 4.89 11.46
C SER A 457 -10.02 6.32 11.37
N MET A 458 -8.70 6.43 11.18
CA MET A 458 -7.99 7.66 10.82
C MET A 458 -7.59 7.69 9.33
N SER A 459 -7.65 6.55 8.62
CA SER A 459 -7.38 6.41 7.18
C SER A 459 -8.56 6.81 6.29
N ARG A 460 -9.79 6.63 6.78
CA ARG A 460 -11.04 6.75 6.01
C ARG A 460 -12.21 7.18 6.89
N ASP A 461 -13.30 7.63 6.27
CA ASP A 461 -14.51 8.06 6.97
C ASP A 461 -15.33 6.86 7.50
N PHE A 462 -14.85 6.27 8.59
CA PHE A 462 -15.46 5.10 9.24
C PHE A 462 -15.46 5.23 10.77
N GLU A 463 -16.64 5.14 11.38
CA GLU A 463 -16.86 5.24 12.83
C GLU A 463 -17.94 4.25 13.29
N VAL A 464 -17.76 3.66 14.47
CA VAL A 464 -18.68 2.72 15.12
C VAL A 464 -18.88 3.12 16.58
N HIS A 465 -20.11 3.47 16.93
CA HIS A 465 -20.51 3.70 18.32
C HIS A 465 -21.28 2.49 18.84
N VAL A 466 -21.13 2.18 20.12
CA VAL A 466 -21.88 1.13 20.83
C VAL A 466 -22.65 1.75 21.99
N ARG A 467 -23.90 1.31 22.21
CA ARG A 467 -24.68 1.59 23.42
C ARG A 467 -24.61 0.39 24.37
N GLN A 468 -24.37 0.68 25.64
CA GLN A 468 -24.24 -0.31 26.71
C GLN A 468 -25.22 0.02 27.83
N TRP A 469 -26.16 -0.89 28.11
CA TRP A 469 -27.19 -0.73 29.14
C TRP A 469 -26.88 -1.51 30.41
N ASP A 470 -27.61 -1.26 31.50
CA ASP A 470 -27.55 -2.13 32.69
C ASP A 470 -27.96 -3.55 32.32
N CYS A 471 -27.16 -4.53 32.72
CA CYS A 471 -27.31 -5.92 32.29
C CYS A 471 -27.74 -6.85 33.43
N GLY A 472 -28.67 -6.37 34.26
CA GLY A 472 -29.61 -7.20 35.03
C GLY A 472 -29.04 -7.91 36.25
N SER A 473 -27.79 -7.65 36.64
CA SER A 473 -27.21 -8.25 37.85
C SER A 473 -27.87 -7.70 39.11
N LEU A 474 -28.22 -8.61 40.03
CA LEU A 474 -28.82 -8.27 41.32
C LEU A 474 -27.82 -7.69 42.33
N HIS A 475 -26.52 -7.75 42.04
CA HIS A 475 -25.46 -7.61 43.04
C HIS A 475 -24.28 -6.72 42.63
N TYR A 476 -23.98 -6.59 41.34
CA TYR A 476 -22.85 -5.81 40.83
C TYR A 476 -23.29 -4.96 39.63
N PRO A 477 -22.96 -3.66 39.55
CA PRO A 477 -23.29 -2.87 38.37
C PRO A 477 -22.39 -3.29 37.20
N VAL A 478 -22.98 -4.01 36.25
CA VAL A 478 -22.33 -4.51 35.04
C VAL A 478 -23.20 -4.19 33.84
N SER A 479 -22.59 -3.71 32.76
CA SER A 479 -23.29 -3.38 31.53
C SER A 479 -23.29 -4.55 30.54
N CYS A 480 -23.98 -4.40 29.42
CA CYS A 480 -23.87 -5.24 28.23
C CYS A 480 -24.19 -4.39 26.99
N ASN A 481 -23.66 -4.73 25.81
CA ASN A 481 -24.04 -4.02 24.59
C ASN A 481 -25.52 -4.29 24.25
N CYS A 482 -26.25 -3.26 23.84
CA CYS A 482 -27.66 -3.33 23.45
C CYS A 482 -27.94 -2.70 22.08
N GLY A 483 -26.90 -2.17 21.41
CA GLY A 483 -27.00 -1.68 20.05
C GLY A 483 -25.69 -1.10 19.56
N PHE A 484 -25.55 -1.01 18.23
CA PHE A 484 -24.47 -0.26 17.59
C PHE A 484 -25.02 0.63 16.47
N VAL A 485 -24.27 1.70 16.17
CA VAL A 485 -24.45 2.51 14.97
C VAL A 485 -23.09 2.68 14.29
N ALA A 486 -23.06 2.46 12.99
CA ALA A 486 -21.85 2.43 12.19
C ALA A 486 -22.03 3.23 10.90
N LYS A 487 -20.97 3.90 10.49
CA LYS A 487 -20.93 4.76 9.30
C LYS A 487 -19.74 4.38 8.42
N GLU A 488 -19.96 4.27 7.13
CA GLU A 488 -18.92 4.25 6.10
C GLU A 488 -19.28 5.27 5.01
N GLU A 489 -18.49 6.34 4.89
CA GLU A 489 -18.74 7.42 3.93
C GLU A 489 -20.19 7.95 4.04
N GLY A 490 -20.99 7.83 2.98
CA GLY A 490 -22.40 8.25 2.95
C GLY A 490 -23.37 7.30 3.66
N ASP A 491 -23.00 6.05 3.90
CA ASP A 491 -23.93 5.01 4.37
C ASP A 491 -23.86 4.86 5.91
N VAL A 492 -25.02 4.86 6.57
CA VAL A 492 -25.16 4.68 8.02
C VAL A 492 -26.10 3.52 8.35
N VAL A 493 -25.67 2.61 9.21
CA VAL A 493 -26.45 1.49 9.72
C VAL A 493 -26.60 1.62 11.23
N THR A 494 -27.84 1.54 11.71
CA THR A 494 -28.18 1.45 13.13
C THR A 494 -28.82 0.10 13.41
N PHE A 495 -28.36 -0.60 14.44
CA PHE A 495 -28.94 -1.85 14.92
C PHE A 495 -29.08 -1.77 16.43
N ASP A 496 -30.32 -1.69 16.93
CA ASP A 496 -30.61 -1.23 18.29
C ASP A 496 -31.77 -2.03 18.93
N MET A 497 -31.59 -2.43 20.19
CA MET A 497 -32.61 -3.00 21.08
C MET A 497 -32.68 -2.29 22.45
N CYS A 498 -31.86 -1.26 22.72
CA CYS A 498 -31.81 -0.59 24.03
C CYS A 498 -33.12 0.15 24.43
N GLY A 499 -34.04 0.36 23.48
CA GLY A 499 -35.32 1.03 23.72
C GLY A 499 -36.43 0.15 24.33
N GLY A 500 -36.18 -1.15 24.54
CA GLY A 500 -37.12 -2.08 25.18
C GLY A 500 -36.83 -2.32 26.67
N GLN A 501 -37.50 -3.32 27.26
CA GLN A 501 -37.10 -3.88 28.56
C GLN A 501 -36.10 -5.04 28.32
N LEU A 502 -35.14 -5.21 29.23
CA LEU A 502 -34.22 -6.35 29.25
C LEU A 502 -35.03 -7.67 29.20
N HIS A 503 -34.61 -8.64 28.39
CA HIS A 503 -35.32 -9.90 28.09
C HIS A 503 -36.65 -9.79 27.32
N GLU A 504 -37.16 -8.59 27.00
CA GLU A 504 -38.38 -8.41 26.18
C GLU A 504 -38.14 -7.59 24.88
N SER A 505 -37.03 -6.87 24.80
CA SER A 505 -36.64 -6.04 23.64
C SER A 505 -36.38 -6.87 22.38
N GLN A 506 -36.97 -6.49 21.25
CA GLN A 506 -36.59 -6.99 19.93
C GLN A 506 -35.70 -5.96 19.20
N PRO A 507 -34.60 -6.37 18.54
CA PRO A 507 -33.77 -5.45 17.79
C PRO A 507 -34.44 -5.00 16.49
N TYR A 508 -34.20 -3.74 16.12
CA TYR A 508 -34.51 -3.22 14.80
C TYR A 508 -33.24 -2.83 14.04
N LEU A 509 -33.26 -3.01 12.73
CA LEU A 509 -32.21 -2.54 11.82
C LEU A 509 -32.74 -1.37 10.99
N PHE A 510 -32.01 -0.27 10.97
CA PHE A 510 -32.26 0.90 10.14
C PHE A 510 -31.03 1.19 9.28
N LEU A 511 -31.21 1.25 7.96
CA LEU A 511 -30.18 1.58 6.97
C LEU A 511 -30.53 2.92 6.32
N LYS A 512 -29.56 3.81 6.23
CA LYS A 512 -29.66 5.07 5.49
C LYS A 512 -28.48 5.22 4.54
N SER A 513 -28.76 5.13 3.25
CA SER A 513 -27.80 5.34 2.15
C SER A 513 -27.88 6.77 1.63
N GLN A 514 -26.77 7.31 1.11
CA GLN A 514 -26.81 8.53 0.28
C GLN A 514 -26.93 8.23 -1.23
N HIS A 515 -26.67 7.00 -1.66
CA HIS A 515 -26.72 6.58 -3.06
C HIS A 515 -27.96 5.71 -3.37
N GLU A 516 -28.40 5.73 -4.63
CA GLU A 516 -29.54 4.91 -5.12
C GLU A 516 -29.28 3.40 -5.00
N THR A 517 -28.01 3.00 -4.87
CA THR A 517 -27.58 1.67 -4.44
C THR A 517 -26.56 1.79 -3.33
N SER A 518 -26.88 1.26 -2.14
CA SER A 518 -25.93 1.15 -1.02
C SER A 518 -24.94 0.03 -1.27
N ASN A 519 -23.67 0.22 -0.92
CA ASN A 519 -22.63 -0.82 -1.09
C ASN A 519 -22.54 -1.79 0.10
N ILE A 520 -23.54 -1.77 0.99
CA ILE A 520 -23.64 -2.60 2.18
C ILE A 520 -24.40 -3.89 1.86
N LYS A 521 -23.88 -5.03 2.35
CA LYS A 521 -24.58 -6.33 2.37
C LYS A 521 -24.98 -6.66 3.82
N ILE A 522 -26.22 -7.07 4.03
CA ILE A 522 -26.75 -7.51 5.33
C ILE A 522 -27.09 -9.00 5.24
N SER A 523 -26.62 -9.77 6.22
CA SER A 523 -26.77 -11.22 6.25
C SER A 523 -27.25 -11.73 7.61
N GLU A 524 -28.19 -12.68 7.60
CA GLU A 524 -28.73 -13.37 8.77
C GLU A 524 -28.22 -14.82 8.82
N SER A 525 -27.75 -15.25 9.99
CA SER A 525 -27.39 -16.63 10.33
C SER A 525 -28.21 -17.11 11.53
N TYR A 526 -28.33 -18.43 11.70
CA TYR A 526 -28.97 -19.07 12.86
C TYR A 526 -30.36 -18.49 13.20
N LEU A 527 -31.26 -18.45 12.20
CA LEU A 527 -32.63 -17.90 12.34
C LEU A 527 -32.68 -16.43 12.80
N GLY A 528 -31.64 -15.64 12.46
CA GLY A 528 -31.53 -14.22 12.80
C GLY A 528 -30.79 -13.94 14.12
N ARG A 529 -30.35 -14.97 14.86
CA ARG A 529 -29.56 -14.79 16.09
C ARG A 529 -28.19 -14.15 15.85
N LYS A 530 -27.59 -14.40 14.68
CA LYS A 530 -26.31 -13.81 14.25
C LYS A 530 -26.56 -12.95 13.02
N VAL A 531 -26.24 -11.66 13.07
CA VAL A 531 -26.48 -10.71 11.97
C VAL A 531 -25.17 -10.03 11.60
N THR A 532 -24.71 -10.20 10.36
CA THR A 532 -23.45 -9.61 9.85
C THR A 532 -23.74 -8.52 8.83
N ILE A 533 -23.23 -7.32 9.10
CA ILE A 533 -23.29 -6.12 8.25
C ILE A 533 -21.90 -5.96 7.62
N TRP A 534 -21.83 -6.10 6.30
CA TRP A 534 -20.60 -6.02 5.51
C TRP A 534 -20.52 -4.67 4.79
N PHE A 535 -19.37 -4.00 4.88
CA PHE A 535 -19.12 -2.68 4.27
C PHE A 535 -18.20 -2.76 3.05
N SER A 536 -18.18 -1.70 2.21
CA SER A 536 -17.45 -1.69 0.94
C SER A 536 -15.92 -1.75 1.10
N SER A 537 -15.40 -1.31 2.24
CA SER A 537 -14.00 -1.46 2.65
C SER A 537 -13.60 -2.89 3.06
N GLY A 538 -14.57 -3.80 3.23
CA GLY A 538 -14.33 -5.11 3.83
C GLY A 538 -14.24 -5.12 5.35
N ALA A 539 -14.44 -3.97 6.00
CA ALA A 539 -14.89 -3.96 7.38
C ALA A 539 -16.23 -4.70 7.51
N PHE A 540 -16.46 -5.34 8.64
CA PHE A 540 -17.78 -5.86 9.00
C PHE A 540 -18.06 -5.66 10.49
N ILE A 541 -19.34 -5.64 10.82
CA ILE A 541 -19.84 -5.71 12.21
C ILE A 541 -20.82 -6.87 12.27
N ARG A 542 -20.58 -7.80 13.19
CA ARG A 542 -21.44 -8.94 13.46
C ARG A 542 -21.99 -8.82 14.87
N ALA A 543 -23.32 -8.82 14.99
CA ALA A 543 -24.02 -8.88 16.25
C ALA A 543 -24.50 -10.31 16.54
N ASP A 544 -24.17 -10.79 17.72
CA ASP A 544 -24.54 -12.08 18.28
C ASP A 544 -25.58 -11.86 19.39
N LEU A 545 -26.85 -12.17 19.10
CA LEU A 545 -27.99 -11.84 19.95
C LEU A 545 -28.20 -12.84 21.11
N GLY A 546 -28.66 -12.30 22.23
CA GLY A 546 -29.27 -13.03 23.34
C GLY A 546 -30.31 -12.17 24.06
N ASP A 547 -31.06 -12.75 25.00
CA ASP A 547 -32.16 -12.03 25.67
C ASP A 547 -31.67 -10.85 26.53
N TRP A 548 -30.39 -10.86 26.90
CA TRP A 548 -29.73 -9.81 27.68
C TRP A 548 -29.16 -8.64 26.83
N GLY A 549 -29.17 -8.75 25.50
CA GLY A 549 -28.53 -7.78 24.60
C GLY A 549 -27.76 -8.47 23.45
N MET A 550 -26.55 -7.98 23.17
CA MET A 550 -25.72 -8.52 22.10
C MET A 550 -24.22 -8.51 22.42
N SER A 551 -23.51 -9.50 21.88
CA SER A 551 -22.07 -9.45 21.69
C SER A 551 -21.74 -8.92 20.29
N LEU A 552 -20.60 -8.24 20.14
CA LEU A 552 -20.16 -7.61 18.88
C LEU A 552 -18.79 -8.13 18.46
N THR A 553 -18.67 -8.56 17.21
CA THR A 553 -17.38 -8.80 16.53
C THR A 553 -17.21 -7.79 15.40
N LEU A 554 -16.07 -7.11 15.35
CA LEU A 554 -15.75 -6.09 14.34
C LEU A 554 -14.45 -6.49 13.63
N ARG A 555 -14.40 -6.34 12.30
CA ARG A 555 -13.16 -6.51 11.53
C ARG A 555 -12.64 -5.18 11.01
N ALA A 556 -11.37 -4.89 11.27
CA ALA A 556 -10.61 -3.83 10.62
C ALA A 556 -9.92 -4.36 9.35
N PRO A 557 -10.14 -3.76 8.17
CA PRO A 557 -9.40 -4.07 6.96
C PRO A 557 -7.98 -3.47 7.00
N SER A 558 -7.07 -4.02 6.20
CA SER A 558 -5.64 -3.69 6.17
C SER A 558 -5.31 -2.20 5.93
N VAL A 559 -6.21 -1.45 5.29
CA VAL A 559 -6.11 0.02 5.12
C VAL A 559 -6.15 0.81 6.44
N ASP A 560 -6.70 0.22 7.50
CA ASP A 560 -6.76 0.82 8.84
C ASP A 560 -5.61 0.39 9.77
N TYR A 561 -4.67 -0.44 9.28
CA TYR A 561 -3.49 -0.87 10.05
C TYR A 561 -2.69 0.32 10.57
N ARG A 562 -2.42 0.35 11.88
CA ARG A 562 -1.81 1.46 12.65
C ARG A 562 -2.57 2.80 12.58
N ASN A 563 -3.83 2.77 12.17
CA ASN A 563 -4.68 3.93 11.94
C ASN A 563 -6.07 3.77 12.58
N THR A 564 -6.20 2.96 13.65
CA THR A 564 -7.43 2.87 14.45
C THR A 564 -7.31 3.65 15.75
N LEU A 565 -8.45 4.11 16.26
CA LEU A 565 -8.65 4.62 17.62
C LEU A 565 -10.02 4.16 18.15
N GLY A 566 -10.29 4.39 19.43
CA GLY A 566 -11.48 3.92 20.13
C GLY A 566 -11.18 2.80 21.13
N LEU A 567 -12.22 2.24 21.74
CA LEU A 567 -12.09 1.12 22.69
C LEU A 567 -11.40 -0.13 22.11
N CYS A 568 -11.41 -0.30 20.79
CA CYS A 568 -10.73 -1.39 20.07
C CYS A 568 -9.20 -1.24 19.91
N GLY A 569 -8.59 -0.13 20.33
CA GLY A 569 -7.13 0.04 20.32
C GLY A 569 -6.51 0.60 19.03
N THR A 570 -5.19 0.45 18.86
CA THR A 570 -4.40 1.12 17.79
C THR A 570 -4.06 0.26 16.58
N PHE A 571 -4.23 -1.06 16.66
CA PHE A 571 -3.99 -1.99 15.56
C PHE A 571 -2.55 -1.87 15.00
N ASP A 572 -1.55 -1.90 15.89
CA ASP A 572 -0.12 -1.85 15.56
C ASP A 572 0.70 -3.03 16.12
N GLU A 573 0.03 -4.17 16.36
CA GLU A 573 0.54 -5.44 16.89
C GLU A 573 1.09 -5.34 18.33
N LYS A 574 0.60 -4.39 19.14
CA LYS A 574 1.16 -4.09 20.47
C LYS A 574 0.09 -3.98 21.57
N PRO A 575 -0.40 -5.11 22.12
CA PRO A 575 -1.42 -5.09 23.17
C PRO A 575 -1.01 -4.31 24.42
N GLU A 576 0.27 -4.01 24.65
CA GLU A 576 0.73 -3.16 25.76
C GLU A 576 0.56 -1.65 25.52
N ASN A 577 0.25 -1.21 24.29
CA ASN A 577 0.10 0.21 23.93
C ASN A 577 -1.34 0.70 23.72
N ASP A 578 -2.29 -0.15 23.32
CA ASP A 578 -3.66 0.17 22.83
C ASP A 578 -4.36 1.40 23.45
N PHE A 579 -4.21 1.60 24.76
CA PHE A 579 -4.89 2.66 25.50
C PHE A 579 -4.37 4.06 25.10
N HIS A 580 -4.98 4.65 24.08
CA HIS A 580 -4.70 6.00 23.59
C HIS A 580 -5.89 6.97 23.82
N ASP A 581 -5.60 8.27 23.87
CA ASP A 581 -6.59 9.35 23.93
C ASP A 581 -7.17 9.71 22.55
N LYS A 582 -8.15 10.63 22.50
CA LYS A 582 -8.74 11.13 21.24
C LYS A 582 -7.76 11.80 20.27
N ASN A 583 -6.54 12.11 20.70
CA ASN A 583 -5.50 12.78 19.92
C ASN A 583 -4.42 11.81 19.44
N GLY A 584 -4.48 10.52 19.83
CA GLY A 584 -3.45 9.52 19.54
C GLY A 584 -2.27 9.52 20.53
N ASN A 585 -2.38 10.14 21.70
CA ASN A 585 -1.38 10.03 22.77
C ASN A 585 -1.63 8.78 23.62
N LYS A 586 -0.58 8.01 23.94
CA LYS A 586 -0.68 6.87 24.85
C LYS A 586 -1.03 7.33 26.28
N ILE A 587 -1.99 6.68 26.90
CA ILE A 587 -2.38 6.88 28.30
C ILE A 587 -1.41 6.10 29.20
N ASP A 588 -0.76 6.80 30.14
CA ASP A 588 0.25 6.21 31.01
C ASP A 588 -0.27 5.04 31.85
N GLN A 589 0.61 4.05 32.07
CA GLN A 589 0.37 2.83 32.86
C GLN A 589 0.29 3.09 34.38
N THR A 590 -0.55 4.05 34.77
CA THR A 590 -0.91 4.32 36.16
C THR A 590 -1.95 3.33 36.67
N PHE A 591 -2.15 3.30 37.98
CA PHE A 591 -3.01 2.36 38.71
C PHE A 591 -4.52 2.45 38.39
N ASN A 592 -4.93 3.28 37.41
CA ASN A 592 -6.31 3.38 36.94
C ASN A 592 -6.42 3.66 35.42
N SER A 593 -5.42 3.25 34.64
CA SER A 593 -5.30 3.54 33.20
C SER A 593 -6.49 3.05 32.35
N CYS A 594 -7.06 1.89 32.67
CA CYS A 594 -8.23 1.33 31.97
C CYS A 594 -9.49 2.20 32.15
N PHE A 595 -9.77 2.65 33.38
CA PHE A 595 -10.87 3.58 33.66
C PHE A 595 -10.68 4.92 32.94
N ALA A 596 -9.44 5.45 32.91
CA ALA A 596 -9.14 6.69 32.18
C ALA A 596 -9.43 6.53 30.67
N PHE A 597 -8.94 5.46 30.05
CA PHE A 597 -9.18 5.11 28.65
C PHE A 597 -10.67 4.97 28.31
N ILE A 598 -11.43 4.21 29.10
CA ILE A 598 -12.87 4.00 28.89
C ILE A 598 -13.65 5.31 28.94
N ASN A 599 -13.36 6.18 29.92
CA ASN A 599 -14.04 7.47 30.03
C ASN A 599 -13.65 8.43 28.90
N GLU A 600 -12.42 8.35 28.40
CA GLU A 600 -11.98 9.15 27.27
C GLU A 600 -12.76 8.78 25.99
N TRP A 601 -13.15 7.51 25.81
CA TRP A 601 -13.95 7.07 24.66
C TRP A 601 -15.48 7.10 24.88
N ARG A 602 -15.97 7.64 26.01
CA ARG A 602 -17.40 7.87 26.24
C ARG A 602 -17.90 9.05 25.41
N ILE A 603 -19.06 8.87 24.77
CA ILE A 603 -19.72 9.88 23.93
C ILE A 603 -20.76 10.61 24.78
N PHE A 604 -20.84 11.94 24.65
CA PHE A 604 -21.85 12.74 25.36
C PHE A 604 -23.24 12.58 24.71
N PRO A 605 -24.34 12.56 25.48
CA PRO A 605 -25.70 12.48 24.94
C PRO A 605 -25.98 13.59 23.91
N GLY A 606 -26.61 13.23 22.79
CA GLY A 606 -26.85 14.15 21.67
C GLY A 606 -25.62 14.38 20.78
N LYS A 607 -24.56 13.58 20.93
CA LYS A 607 -23.39 13.55 20.03
C LYS A 607 -23.22 12.22 19.31
N SER A 608 -24.02 11.21 19.62
CA SER A 608 -23.94 9.93 18.93
C SER A 608 -24.69 9.97 17.60
N MET A 609 -24.28 9.13 16.64
CA MET A 609 -25.04 8.90 15.40
C MET A 609 -26.41 8.26 15.66
N PHE A 610 -26.64 7.64 16.83
CA PHE A 610 -27.98 7.26 17.31
C PHE A 610 -28.89 8.48 17.54
N ASP A 611 -28.31 9.62 17.96
CA ASP A 611 -29.06 10.81 18.40
C ASP A 611 -29.14 11.88 17.29
N THR A 612 -28.10 11.98 16.46
CA THR A 612 -27.99 12.99 15.40
C THR A 612 -27.22 12.41 14.23
N MET A 613 -27.94 12.11 13.15
CA MET A 613 -27.37 11.63 11.89
C MET A 613 -26.48 12.73 11.27
N PRO A 614 -25.21 12.43 10.94
CA PRO A 614 -24.32 13.41 10.31
C PRO A 614 -24.74 13.72 8.87
N ILE A 615 -24.43 14.93 8.41
CA ILE A 615 -24.62 15.34 7.01
C ILE A 615 -23.30 15.08 6.27
N THR A 616 -23.13 13.90 5.69
CA THR A 616 -21.94 13.59 4.88
C THR A 616 -22.00 14.30 3.51
N LEU A 617 -20.83 14.63 2.97
CA LEU A 617 -20.66 15.07 1.58
C LEU A 617 -20.51 13.85 0.65
N PRO A 618 -20.93 13.93 -0.63
CA PRO A 618 -20.77 12.82 -1.58
C PRO A 618 -19.29 12.50 -1.83
N SER A 619 -18.91 11.23 -1.68
CA SER A 619 -17.63 10.72 -2.17
C SER A 619 -17.68 10.50 -3.70
N PRO A 620 -16.54 10.60 -4.42
CA PRO A 620 -16.47 10.21 -5.81
C PRO A 620 -16.62 8.68 -5.95
N GLY A 621 -17.42 8.24 -6.93
CA GLY A 621 -17.65 6.81 -7.17
C GLY A 621 -16.35 6.05 -7.45
N LYS A 622 -16.12 4.97 -6.68
CA LYS A 622 -14.92 4.13 -6.78
C LYS A 622 -14.91 3.40 -8.13
N LEU A 623 -13.75 3.35 -8.79
CA LEU A 623 -13.57 2.58 -10.02
C LEU A 623 -13.79 1.07 -9.75
N PRO A 624 -14.52 0.35 -10.62
CA PRO A 624 -14.62 -1.10 -10.58
C PRO A 624 -13.29 -1.74 -11.00
N TYR A 625 -13.01 -2.93 -10.47
CA TYR A 625 -11.84 -3.73 -10.80
C TYR A 625 -12.23 -5.09 -11.36
N CYS A 626 -11.31 -5.75 -12.04
CA CYS A 626 -11.52 -6.98 -12.81
C CYS A 626 -10.54 -8.08 -12.37
N SER A 627 -11.04 -9.32 -12.31
CA SER A 627 -10.21 -10.52 -12.34
C SER A 627 -9.81 -10.80 -13.78
N CYS A 628 -8.51 -10.78 -14.06
CA CYS A 628 -7.96 -11.12 -15.37
C CYS A 628 -7.33 -12.52 -15.41
N SER A 629 -7.69 -13.40 -14.48
CA SER A 629 -7.45 -14.85 -14.60
C SER A 629 -8.63 -15.54 -15.31
N LEU A 630 -8.34 -16.56 -16.12
CA LEU A 630 -9.33 -17.27 -16.93
C LEU A 630 -9.73 -18.63 -16.35
N ASP A 631 -10.99 -18.99 -16.58
CA ASP A 631 -11.59 -20.32 -16.45
C ASP A 631 -11.44 -21.07 -15.13
N THR A 632 -12.20 -20.61 -14.13
CA THR A 632 -13.00 -21.56 -13.33
C THR A 632 -14.47 -21.50 -13.74
N THR A 633 -14.89 -22.46 -14.56
CA THR A 633 -16.31 -22.75 -14.80
C THR A 633 -16.89 -23.38 -13.54
N SER A 634 -17.60 -22.58 -12.73
CA SER A 634 -18.23 -23.08 -11.50
C SER A 634 -19.28 -24.15 -11.82
N LEU A 635 -19.03 -25.38 -11.38
CA LEU A 635 -19.86 -26.57 -11.64
C LEU A 635 -21.12 -26.58 -10.76
N TYR A 636 -22.01 -25.60 -10.96
CA TYR A 636 -23.39 -25.63 -10.46
C TYR A 636 -24.38 -25.34 -11.61
N PRO A 637 -25.22 -26.31 -12.00
CA PRO A 637 -26.13 -26.16 -13.14
C PRO A 637 -27.35 -25.31 -12.79
N SER A 638 -27.26 -24.00 -13.01
CA SER A 638 -28.44 -23.11 -12.98
C SER A 638 -29.36 -23.44 -14.16
N SER A 639 -30.63 -23.71 -13.88
CA SER A 639 -31.54 -24.37 -14.82
C SER A 639 -32.27 -23.43 -15.77
N HIS A 640 -32.06 -23.64 -17.07
CA HIS A 640 -32.97 -23.31 -18.19
C HIS A 640 -33.47 -21.86 -18.35
N ARG A 641 -32.83 -21.11 -19.26
CA ARG A 641 -33.54 -20.31 -20.27
C ARG A 641 -32.76 -20.26 -21.60
N PRO A 642 -33.37 -20.53 -22.76
CA PRO A 642 -32.71 -20.33 -24.05
C PRO A 642 -32.54 -18.83 -24.34
N ALA A 643 -31.33 -18.39 -24.68
CA ALA A 643 -31.07 -17.02 -25.09
C ALA A 643 -31.53 -16.77 -26.53
N HIS A 644 -32.14 -15.60 -26.77
CA HIS A 644 -32.24 -15.04 -28.12
C HIS A 644 -30.96 -14.21 -28.34
N VAL A 645 -30.12 -14.60 -29.30
CA VAL A 645 -28.85 -13.91 -29.55
C VAL A 645 -29.13 -12.51 -30.09
N SER A 646 -28.62 -11.49 -29.40
CA SER A 646 -28.57 -10.10 -29.83
C SER A 646 -27.11 -9.69 -29.96
N GLN A 647 -26.74 -9.10 -31.10
CA GLN A 647 -25.33 -8.95 -31.47
C GLN A 647 -24.71 -7.66 -30.89
N ALA A 648 -24.64 -7.59 -29.56
CA ALA A 648 -24.06 -6.47 -28.80
C ALA A 648 -23.06 -6.90 -27.71
N ASP A 649 -23.11 -8.17 -27.28
CA ASP A 649 -22.32 -8.68 -26.15
C ASP A 649 -20.90 -9.14 -26.57
N VAL A 650 -20.04 -8.18 -26.89
CA VAL A 650 -18.58 -8.39 -27.07
C VAL A 650 -17.76 -7.52 -26.09
N ALA A 651 -18.43 -6.74 -25.25
CA ALA A 651 -17.80 -5.95 -24.20
C ALA A 651 -17.94 -6.64 -22.82
N SER A 652 -16.88 -6.58 -22.02
CA SER A 652 -16.75 -7.10 -20.65
C SER A 652 -16.82 -8.63 -20.45
N ASP A 653 -15.71 -9.31 -20.72
CA ASP A 653 -15.30 -10.53 -19.98
C ASP A 653 -15.01 -10.23 -18.48
N CYS A 654 -14.87 -8.96 -18.11
CA CYS A 654 -14.62 -8.52 -16.75
C CYS A 654 -15.79 -8.86 -15.82
N LYS A 655 -15.59 -9.87 -14.97
CA LYS A 655 -16.33 -9.99 -13.71
C LYS A 655 -15.91 -8.85 -12.80
N VAL A 656 -16.80 -7.86 -12.63
CA VAL A 656 -16.62 -6.74 -11.71
C VAL A 656 -16.42 -7.28 -10.29
N LEU A 657 -15.28 -6.93 -9.72
CA LEU A 657 -14.86 -7.27 -8.37
C LEU A 657 -14.83 -6.01 -7.50
N THR A 658 -15.39 -6.14 -6.31
CA THR A 658 -14.95 -5.37 -5.15
C THR A 658 -13.47 -5.70 -4.88
N ARG A 659 -12.66 -4.75 -4.41
CA ARG A 659 -11.24 -4.96 -4.02
C ARG A 659 -11.06 -5.84 -2.76
N VAL A 660 -12.16 -6.47 -2.36
CA VAL A 660 -12.46 -7.02 -1.04
C VAL A 660 -13.21 -8.31 -1.31
N LYS A 661 -12.71 -9.42 -0.76
CA LYS A 661 -13.33 -10.73 -0.88
C LYS A 661 -14.11 -11.09 0.39
N PHE A 662 -15.43 -10.95 0.35
CA PHE A 662 -16.29 -11.42 1.44
C PHE A 662 -16.27 -12.96 1.48
N SER A 663 -15.80 -13.51 2.60
CA SER A 663 -15.73 -14.95 2.86
C SER A 663 -16.31 -15.23 4.25
N SER A 664 -17.15 -16.25 4.36
CA SER A 664 -17.83 -16.66 5.59
C SER A 664 -17.99 -18.18 5.56
N LEU A 665 -17.77 -18.85 6.69
CA LEU A 665 -17.87 -20.31 6.86
C LEU A 665 -19.18 -20.71 7.55
N ILE A 666 -19.69 -19.82 8.40
CA ILE A 666 -21.04 -19.89 8.97
C ILE A 666 -22.08 -19.64 7.84
N PRO A 667 -23.16 -20.43 7.75
CA PRO A 667 -24.19 -20.22 6.72
C PRO A 667 -24.89 -18.86 6.86
N GLU A 668 -24.85 -18.07 5.79
CA GLU A 668 -25.49 -16.75 5.68
C GLU A 668 -26.66 -16.77 4.70
N LEU A 669 -27.79 -16.22 5.12
CA LEU A 669 -28.88 -15.79 4.24
C LEU A 669 -28.69 -14.30 3.93
N ASP A 670 -28.61 -13.92 2.65
CA ASP A 670 -28.64 -12.50 2.27
C ASP A 670 -30.05 -11.94 2.45
N VAL A 671 -30.13 -10.84 3.20
CA VAL A 671 -31.39 -10.20 3.59
C VAL A 671 -31.40 -8.70 3.27
N THR A 672 -30.37 -8.22 2.58
CA THR A 672 -30.15 -6.79 2.26
C THR A 672 -31.38 -6.15 1.60
N SER A 673 -32.04 -6.89 0.70
CA SER A 673 -33.24 -6.46 -0.03
C SER A 673 -34.48 -6.22 0.85
N LYS A 674 -34.57 -6.82 2.06
CA LYS A 674 -35.62 -6.52 3.05
C LYS A 674 -35.52 -5.08 3.57
N TYR A 675 -34.30 -4.56 3.68
CA TYR A 675 -34.00 -3.29 4.35
C TYR A 675 -33.88 -2.12 3.37
N ILE A 676 -33.24 -2.33 2.20
CA ILE A 676 -33.11 -1.31 1.15
C ILE A 676 -34.48 -0.84 0.62
N ASN A 677 -35.42 -1.75 0.36
CA ASN A 677 -36.69 -1.42 -0.31
C ASN A 677 -37.80 -0.91 0.65
N SER A 678 -37.46 -0.51 1.88
CA SER A 678 -38.44 -0.29 2.96
C SER A 678 -39.29 0.99 2.83
N GLU A 679 -39.03 1.86 1.86
CA GLU A 679 -39.94 2.96 1.47
C GLU A 679 -41.09 2.51 0.55
N ALA A 680 -40.97 1.38 -0.16
CA ALA A 680 -41.87 1.00 -1.24
C ALA A 680 -42.98 -0.01 -0.86
N LEU A 681 -42.96 -0.58 0.35
CA LEU A 681 -43.81 -1.74 0.72
C LEU A 681 -44.65 -1.54 2.00
N VAL A 682 -44.91 -0.28 2.38
CA VAL A 682 -45.90 0.06 3.43
C VAL A 682 -47.32 -0.06 2.86
N GLY A 683 -47.77 -1.29 2.62
CA GLY A 683 -49.04 -1.57 1.92
C GLY A 683 -49.81 -2.82 2.31
N GLU A 684 -49.15 -3.93 2.70
CA GLU A 684 -49.86 -5.22 2.80
C GLU A 684 -49.40 -6.18 3.92
N ILE A 685 -48.97 -5.65 5.08
CA ILE A 685 -48.77 -6.45 6.31
C ILE A 685 -49.69 -5.92 7.42
N ASN A 686 -51.00 -6.11 7.25
CA ASN A 686 -51.97 -5.90 8.34
C ASN A 686 -53.18 -6.86 8.26
N LYS A 687 -52.88 -8.14 7.98
CA LYS A 687 -53.76 -9.31 8.12
C LYS A 687 -52.90 -10.59 8.03
N HIS A 688 -52.71 -11.26 9.16
CA HIS A 688 -52.68 -12.74 9.32
C HIS A 688 -52.10 -13.21 10.67
N THR A 689 -52.45 -12.55 11.77
CA THR A 689 -52.43 -13.16 13.12
C THR A 689 -53.77 -13.87 13.39
N SER A 690 -54.06 -14.89 12.58
CA SER A 690 -55.23 -15.76 12.70
C SER A 690 -54.81 -17.23 12.69
N ARG A 691 -54.67 -17.81 13.89
CA ARG A 691 -54.32 -19.22 14.13
C ARG A 691 -55.35 -20.16 13.50
N GLU A 692 -54.94 -20.95 12.51
CA GLU A 692 -55.63 -22.19 12.09
C GLU A 692 -54.64 -23.15 11.41
N GLU A 693 -55.02 -24.42 11.24
CA GLU A 693 -54.10 -25.54 11.02
C GLU A 693 -54.18 -26.18 9.61
N ASN A 694 -53.14 -26.95 9.27
CA ASN A 694 -53.05 -28.00 8.21
C ASN A 694 -52.46 -27.65 6.83
N ASN A 695 -51.36 -28.35 6.52
CA ASN A 695 -51.05 -29.09 5.28
C ASN A 695 -51.51 -28.54 3.91
N SER A 696 -50.56 -28.23 3.03
CA SER A 696 -50.17 -29.13 1.90
C SER A 696 -49.11 -28.53 0.96
N ASN A 697 -48.39 -29.41 0.25
CA ASN A 697 -47.46 -29.04 -0.83
C ASN A 697 -48.19 -28.44 -2.05
N PHE A 698 -47.55 -27.59 -2.88
CA PHE A 698 -47.13 -27.94 -4.25
C PHE A 698 -46.35 -26.81 -4.99
N PHE A 699 -45.75 -27.16 -6.13
CA PHE A 699 -44.96 -26.30 -7.03
C PHE A 699 -45.82 -25.31 -7.86
N PRO A 700 -45.25 -24.18 -8.35
CA PRO A 700 -45.95 -23.19 -9.15
C PRO A 700 -46.12 -23.56 -10.63
N GLN A 701 -47.21 -23.09 -11.26
CA GLN A 701 -47.39 -23.08 -12.72
C GLN A 701 -47.83 -21.69 -13.24
N ASP A 702 -46.91 -21.03 -13.94
CA ASP A 702 -47.04 -20.44 -15.28
C ASP A 702 -48.33 -19.70 -15.75
N LYS A 703 -48.11 -18.49 -16.31
CA LYS A 703 -48.82 -17.79 -17.42
C LYS A 703 -50.04 -16.84 -17.23
N LYS A 704 -49.75 -15.59 -17.63
CA LYS A 704 -50.46 -14.70 -18.60
C LYS A 704 -51.46 -13.61 -18.12
N HIS A 705 -51.30 -12.42 -18.72
CA HIS A 705 -52.20 -11.26 -18.65
C HIS A 705 -53.45 -11.41 -19.53
N VAL A 706 -54.55 -10.78 -19.10
CA VAL A 706 -55.63 -10.19 -19.94
C VAL A 706 -56.03 -8.84 -19.32
N ASN A 707 -56.66 -7.93 -20.08
CA ASN A 707 -56.85 -6.51 -19.74
C ASN A 707 -58.33 -6.04 -19.81
N LEU A 708 -58.69 -5.03 -18.98
CA LEU A 708 -59.86 -4.12 -19.09
C LEU A 708 -61.30 -4.72 -18.89
N PRO A 709 -62.39 -3.92 -18.68
CA PRO A 709 -62.51 -2.54 -18.12
C PRO A 709 -63.79 -2.18 -17.27
N LYS A 710 -63.66 -1.13 -16.41
CA LYS A 710 -64.61 0.01 -16.14
C LYS A 710 -66.01 -0.11 -15.44
N LEU A 711 -66.46 1.08 -14.95
CA LEU A 711 -67.77 1.53 -14.39
C LEU A 711 -68.13 1.06 -12.96
N ASP A 712 -68.83 1.80 -12.08
CA ASP A 712 -69.35 3.20 -12.02
C ASP A 712 -69.03 3.77 -10.58
N LEU A 713 -68.77 5.05 -10.26
CA LEU A 713 -69.41 6.38 -10.47
C LEU A 713 -70.52 6.74 -9.42
N ASN A 714 -70.67 8.05 -9.09
CA ASN A 714 -71.74 8.75 -8.31
C ASN A 714 -71.60 8.83 -6.76
N LEU A 715 -71.91 9.89 -5.96
CA LEU A 715 -72.35 11.34 -6.01
C LEU A 715 -72.11 11.95 -4.58
N GLN A 716 -72.09 13.26 -4.18
CA GLN A 716 -71.90 14.61 -4.76
C GLN A 716 -71.68 15.71 -3.66
N LYS A 717 -70.99 16.82 -4.00
CA LYS A 717 -71.13 18.26 -3.55
C LYS A 717 -70.97 18.73 -2.06
N TYR A 718 -69.89 19.50 -1.80
CA TYR A 718 -69.81 20.99 -1.58
C TYR A 718 -70.96 21.82 -0.91
N PRO A 719 -70.74 23.06 -0.33
CA PRO A 719 -69.52 23.92 -0.27
C PRO A 719 -69.18 24.71 1.06
N LYS A 720 -68.07 25.49 0.96
CA LYS A 720 -67.40 26.52 1.82
C LYS A 720 -68.21 27.56 2.63
N ASN A 721 -67.57 28.12 3.70
CA ASN A 721 -67.14 29.55 3.87
C ASN A 721 -66.44 29.74 5.26
N GLU A 722 -65.21 30.27 5.43
CA GLU A 722 -64.65 31.66 5.33
C GLU A 722 -64.63 32.52 6.64
N LYS A 723 -63.41 32.75 7.20
CA LYS A 723 -62.90 34.03 7.84
C LYS A 723 -63.55 34.51 9.18
N GLN A 724 -62.95 35.33 10.08
CA GLN A 724 -61.67 36.10 10.15
C GLN A 724 -61.30 36.57 11.60
N VAL A 725 -60.01 36.88 11.87
CA VAL A 725 -59.45 37.88 12.85
C VAL A 725 -59.52 37.66 14.39
N VAL A 726 -58.44 38.06 15.12
CA VAL A 726 -58.19 37.92 16.59
C VAL A 726 -57.29 39.07 17.13
N PRO A 727 -57.62 39.76 18.26
CA PRO A 727 -56.57 40.12 19.27
C PRO A 727 -57.01 40.42 20.75
N LYS A 728 -56.07 40.24 21.72
CA LYS A 728 -55.95 40.92 23.07
C LYS A 728 -57.00 40.55 24.17
N THR A 729 -56.76 40.63 25.50
CA THR A 729 -55.67 41.16 26.38
C THR A 729 -55.55 40.45 27.76
N LEU A 730 -54.32 40.24 28.25
CA LEU A 730 -53.71 40.60 29.57
C LEU A 730 -54.37 40.36 30.98
N ASP A 731 -53.57 39.79 31.91
CA ASP A 731 -53.26 40.22 33.33
C ASP A 731 -53.59 39.31 34.57
N LYS A 732 -52.69 39.36 35.60
CA LYS A 732 -52.64 38.87 37.04
C LYS A 732 -53.69 37.86 37.61
N GLY A 733 -53.40 36.91 38.51
CA GLY A 733 -52.36 36.74 39.57
C GLY A 733 -52.98 36.34 40.96
N VAL A 734 -52.17 36.11 42.01
CA VAL A 734 -52.50 35.97 43.49
C VAL A 734 -52.59 34.51 44.10
N GLN A 735 -52.53 34.38 45.46
CA GLN A 735 -52.02 33.24 46.28
C GLN A 735 -52.98 32.69 47.38
N THR A 736 -52.46 31.83 48.30
CA THR A 736 -52.94 31.32 49.64
C THR A 736 -53.63 29.93 49.66
N ARG A 737 -53.18 28.90 50.44
CA ARG A 737 -53.20 28.60 51.92
C ARG A 737 -54.61 28.21 52.44
N ASP A 738 -54.87 27.25 53.35
CA ASP A 738 -54.08 26.65 54.46
C ASP A 738 -54.65 25.29 55.02
N GLN A 739 -53.87 24.61 55.90
CA GLN A 739 -54.23 23.74 57.08
C GLN A 739 -54.95 22.34 57.07
N ASP A 740 -54.20 21.33 57.57
CA ASP A 740 -54.41 20.40 58.71
C ASP A 740 -55.69 19.54 58.98
N ARG A 741 -55.47 18.22 59.26
CA ARG A 741 -55.81 17.57 60.56
C ARG A 741 -55.26 16.13 60.76
N HIS A 742 -55.24 15.66 62.02
CA HIS A 742 -54.69 14.38 62.52
C HIS A 742 -55.73 13.50 63.27
N SER A 743 -55.50 12.18 63.32
CA SER A 743 -55.99 11.24 64.37
C SER A 743 -55.19 9.90 64.38
N GLN A 744 -55.28 9.10 65.46
CA GLN A 744 -54.39 7.94 65.75
C GLN A 744 -55.14 6.67 66.24
N GLU A 745 -54.38 5.57 66.46
CA GLU A 745 -54.66 4.34 67.27
C GLU A 745 -55.42 3.15 66.61
N THR A 746 -55.21 1.86 66.94
CA THR A 746 -54.13 1.13 67.68
C THR A 746 -54.04 -0.38 67.33
N GLY A 747 -52.81 -0.92 67.14
CA GLY A 747 -52.45 -2.37 67.25
C GLY A 747 -52.97 -3.34 66.15
N ARG A 748 -52.37 -4.52 65.90
CA ARG A 748 -51.19 -5.22 66.49
C ARG A 748 -50.52 -6.13 65.42
N HIS A 749 -49.20 -6.31 65.54
CA HIS A 749 -48.25 -7.16 64.77
C HIS A 749 -48.75 -8.20 63.73
N ARG A 750 -48.10 -8.16 62.56
CA ARG A 750 -47.48 -9.34 61.90
C ARG A 750 -46.13 -8.92 61.28
N GLN A 751 -45.10 -9.77 61.31
CA GLN A 751 -43.76 -9.44 60.80
C GLN A 751 -43.77 -9.30 59.26
N ASN A 752 -43.04 -8.34 58.71
CA ASN A 752 -42.73 -8.29 57.28
C ASN A 752 -41.46 -7.48 56.98
N ARG A 753 -40.85 -7.76 55.82
CA ARG A 753 -39.62 -7.14 55.28
C ARG A 753 -39.53 -5.62 55.48
N TRP A 754 -38.37 -5.13 55.92
CA TRP A 754 -38.03 -3.72 55.86
C TRP A 754 -37.90 -3.27 54.39
N ARG A 755 -38.84 -2.43 53.93
CA ARG A 755 -38.68 -1.68 52.68
C ARG A 755 -37.63 -0.59 52.87
N ARG A 756 -36.69 -0.47 51.93
CA ARG A 756 -36.13 0.84 51.55
C ARG A 756 -36.75 1.25 50.21
N GLN A 757 -37.85 2.01 50.29
CA GLN A 757 -38.36 2.79 49.17
C GLN A 757 -38.07 4.26 49.45
N SER A 758 -37.25 4.88 48.60
CA SER A 758 -37.11 6.33 48.47
C SER A 758 -36.38 6.63 47.17
N PHE A 759 -36.75 7.71 46.47
CA PHE A 759 -36.15 8.19 45.21
C PHE A 759 -36.35 7.35 43.94
N TYR A 760 -37.61 7.00 43.65
CA TYR A 760 -38.17 7.13 42.30
C TYR A 760 -39.58 7.70 42.39
N GLU A 761 -39.70 9.03 42.47
CA GLU A 761 -40.96 9.77 42.26
C GLU A 761 -40.74 10.87 41.21
N PHE A 762 -40.87 10.48 39.94
CA PHE A 762 -41.25 11.38 38.86
C PHE A 762 -42.42 10.73 38.13
N LEU A 763 -43.63 11.27 38.31
CA LEU A 763 -44.84 10.83 37.61
C LEU A 763 -44.88 11.48 36.21
N PRO A 764 -44.85 10.71 35.11
CA PRO A 764 -45.10 11.25 33.79
C PRO A 764 -46.60 11.50 33.65
N LEU A 765 -47.06 12.74 33.89
CA LEU A 765 -48.43 13.17 33.62
C LEU A 765 -48.65 13.43 32.11
N LEU A 766 -48.40 12.41 31.29
CA LEU A 766 -48.82 12.32 29.91
C LEU A 766 -49.39 10.93 29.64
N ALA A 767 -50.72 10.85 29.58
CA ALA A 767 -51.39 9.68 29.04
C ALA A 767 -51.16 9.66 27.52
N PHE A 768 -50.20 8.86 27.06
CA PHE A 768 -50.04 8.60 25.63
C PHE A 768 -51.31 7.91 25.12
N GLN A 769 -52.06 8.64 24.29
CA GLN A 769 -52.93 8.03 23.31
C GLN A 769 -52.06 7.12 22.43
N SER A 770 -52.59 5.96 22.01
CA SER A 770 -51.85 5.00 21.19
C SER A 770 -51.46 5.63 19.85
N LEU A 771 -50.22 6.09 19.74
CA LEU A 771 -49.65 6.62 18.51
C LEU A 771 -49.51 5.50 17.47
N SER A 772 -49.54 5.89 16.20
CA SER A 772 -49.41 4.93 15.11
C SER A 772 -47.97 4.46 14.97
N GLN A 773 -47.78 3.27 14.41
CA GLN A 773 -46.46 2.70 14.13
C GLN A 773 -45.62 3.53 13.12
N ASN A 774 -46.23 4.56 12.52
CA ASN A 774 -45.58 5.53 11.64
C ASN A 774 -44.92 6.70 12.39
N ASP A 775 -45.39 7.05 13.59
CA ASP A 775 -44.96 8.28 14.30
C ASP A 775 -43.62 8.10 15.05
N ALA A 776 -43.09 6.87 15.10
CA ALA A 776 -41.87 6.51 15.83
C ALA A 776 -40.57 6.63 14.99
N LYS A 777 -40.63 7.14 13.75
CA LYS A 777 -39.53 7.01 12.77
C LYS A 777 -38.58 8.21 12.62
N GLU A 778 -38.82 9.35 13.27
CA GLU A 778 -38.00 10.57 13.10
C GLU A 778 -37.46 11.21 14.39
N LEU A 779 -37.67 10.60 15.56
CA LEU A 779 -37.17 11.14 16.84
C LEU A 779 -36.20 10.15 17.50
N PRO A 780 -34.98 10.58 17.87
CA PRO A 780 -34.11 9.76 18.71
C PRO A 780 -34.75 9.61 20.09
N TYR A 781 -34.94 8.36 20.54
CA TYR A 781 -35.48 8.12 21.87
C TYR A 781 -34.43 8.46 22.93
N PHE A 782 -34.90 8.90 24.10
CA PHE A 782 -34.05 9.19 25.24
C PHE A 782 -33.46 7.90 25.81
N PHE A 783 -32.14 7.74 25.71
CA PHE A 783 -31.38 6.63 26.31
C PHE A 783 -30.92 7.05 27.72
N PRO A 784 -31.51 6.53 28.81
CA PRO A 784 -31.27 7.05 30.18
C PRO A 784 -29.81 6.99 30.63
N GLU A 785 -29.07 5.98 30.19
CA GLU A 785 -27.72 5.62 30.63
C GLU A 785 -26.69 6.71 30.31
N ASP A 786 -26.83 7.42 29.18
CA ASP A 786 -25.98 8.56 28.81
C ASP A 786 -26.15 9.76 29.76
N HIS A 787 -27.23 9.79 30.53
CA HIS A 787 -27.52 10.82 31.53
C HIS A 787 -27.26 10.35 32.97
N THR A 788 -26.83 9.09 33.17
CA THR A 788 -26.43 8.59 34.50
C THR A 788 -25.09 9.17 34.91
N LYS A 789 -24.95 9.52 36.21
CA LYS A 789 -23.68 9.97 36.76
C LYS A 789 -22.84 8.75 37.14
N ASP A 790 -21.57 8.76 36.73
CA ASP A 790 -20.59 7.76 37.17
C ASP A 790 -20.46 7.74 38.70
N VAL A 791 -21.00 6.71 39.33
CA VAL A 791 -20.73 6.38 40.73
C VAL A 791 -19.44 5.58 40.75
N GLN A 792 -18.32 6.23 41.07
CA GLN A 792 -17.07 5.51 41.34
C GLN A 792 -17.24 4.66 42.61
N GLN A 793 -17.38 3.36 42.42
CA GLN A 793 -17.30 2.37 43.47
C GLN A 793 -16.60 1.15 42.88
N GLU A 794 -15.46 0.78 43.46
CA GLU A 794 -14.77 -0.47 43.12
C GLU A 794 -15.52 -1.62 43.81
N PHE A 795 -16.09 -2.51 43.01
CA PHE A 795 -16.73 -3.73 43.51
C PHE A 795 -15.75 -4.89 43.34
N VAL A 796 -15.36 -5.51 44.44
CA VAL A 796 -14.61 -6.77 44.42
C VAL A 796 -15.63 -7.90 44.60
N PRO A 797 -16.00 -8.64 43.54
CA PRO A 797 -16.87 -9.80 43.68
C PRO A 797 -16.15 -10.91 44.46
N THR A 798 -16.90 -11.71 45.20
CA THR A 798 -16.35 -12.75 46.09
C THR A 798 -17.08 -14.08 45.96
N TRP A 799 -16.33 -15.17 46.18
CA TRP A 799 -16.87 -16.52 46.28
C TRP A 799 -17.13 -16.91 47.75
N PRO A 800 -18.16 -17.73 48.05
CA PRO A 800 -19.23 -18.12 47.13
C PRO A 800 -20.16 -16.94 46.81
N THR A 801 -20.87 -17.03 45.69
CA THR A 801 -21.85 -16.01 45.28
C THR A 801 -23.04 -15.94 46.26
N PRO A 802 -23.88 -14.89 46.21
CA PRO A 802 -25.06 -14.78 47.07
C PRO A 802 -26.06 -15.96 46.97
N SER A 803 -26.19 -16.60 45.81
CA SER A 803 -26.98 -17.83 45.62
C SER A 803 -26.22 -19.12 45.95
N GLY A 804 -24.94 -19.03 46.33
CA GLY A 804 -24.14 -20.14 46.86
C GLY A 804 -23.26 -20.86 45.83
N LEU A 805 -23.04 -20.30 44.64
CA LEU A 805 -22.15 -20.86 43.63
C LEU A 805 -20.69 -20.75 44.09
N THR A 806 -19.87 -21.75 43.74
CA THR A 806 -18.43 -21.76 44.07
C THR A 806 -17.57 -21.69 42.82
N GLU A 807 -16.40 -21.07 42.93
CA GLU A 807 -15.39 -20.98 41.86
C GLU A 807 -15.14 -22.32 41.16
N HIS A 808 -14.95 -23.38 41.95
CA HIS A 808 -14.68 -24.72 41.43
C HIS A 808 -15.87 -25.32 40.67
N SER A 809 -17.09 -25.18 41.19
CA SER A 809 -18.31 -25.64 40.50
C SER A 809 -18.60 -24.84 39.22
N THR A 810 -18.29 -23.55 39.22
CA THR A 810 -18.46 -22.67 38.06
C THR A 810 -17.41 -22.98 36.99
N LEU A 811 -16.15 -23.18 37.37
CA LEU A 811 -15.08 -23.58 36.46
C LEU A 811 -15.37 -24.92 35.79
N GLU A 812 -15.85 -25.92 36.54
CA GLU A 812 -16.25 -27.21 35.97
C GLU A 812 -17.41 -27.06 34.97
N LEU A 813 -18.38 -26.19 35.25
CA LEU A 813 -19.47 -25.87 34.33
C LEU A 813 -18.94 -25.16 33.06
N CYS A 814 -18.12 -24.13 33.18
CA CYS A 814 -17.54 -23.40 32.04
C CYS A 814 -16.69 -24.31 31.15
N GLN A 815 -15.85 -25.17 31.74
CA GLN A 815 -15.09 -26.20 31.00
C GLN A 815 -16.00 -27.24 30.33
N ARG A 816 -17.17 -27.55 30.92
CA ARG A 816 -18.16 -28.47 30.35
C ARG A 816 -18.95 -27.82 29.20
N THR A 817 -19.32 -26.55 29.33
CA THR A 817 -20.11 -25.83 28.32
C THR A 817 -19.27 -25.34 27.15
N LEU A 818 -18.03 -24.91 27.38
CA LEU A 818 -17.15 -24.36 26.35
C LEU A 818 -16.24 -25.44 25.74
N ALA A 819 -15.23 -25.91 26.48
CA ALA A 819 -14.23 -26.84 25.95
C ALA A 819 -14.80 -28.22 25.56
N ASN A 820 -15.86 -28.68 26.23
CA ASN A 820 -16.52 -29.95 25.92
C ASN A 820 -17.71 -29.83 24.94
N SER A 821 -18.01 -28.63 24.41
CA SER A 821 -18.98 -28.48 23.32
C SER A 821 -18.50 -29.15 22.02
N SER A 822 -19.39 -29.28 21.03
CA SER A 822 -18.99 -29.72 19.69
C SER A 822 -17.96 -28.77 19.08
N LEU A 823 -18.10 -27.46 19.31
CA LEU A 823 -17.21 -26.43 18.77
C LEU A 823 -15.83 -26.45 19.44
N GLY A 824 -15.80 -26.41 20.78
CA GLY A 824 -14.57 -26.39 21.57
C GLY A 824 -13.70 -27.63 21.36
N ARG A 825 -14.31 -28.79 21.07
CA ARG A 825 -13.58 -30.03 20.74
C ARG A 825 -13.01 -30.06 19.33
N HIS A 826 -13.80 -29.74 18.30
CA HIS A 826 -13.32 -29.84 16.91
C HIS A 826 -12.40 -28.67 16.53
N CYS A 827 -12.64 -27.48 17.06
CA CYS A 827 -11.83 -26.28 16.77
C CYS A 827 -10.68 -26.02 17.77
N LEU A 828 -10.44 -26.94 18.72
CA LEU A 828 -9.35 -26.85 19.70
C LEU A 828 -7.97 -26.52 19.07
N PRO A 829 -7.56 -27.09 17.91
CA PRO A 829 -6.25 -26.78 17.31
C PRO A 829 -6.09 -25.31 16.89
N PHE A 830 -7.19 -24.66 16.48
CA PHE A 830 -7.20 -23.27 16.01
C PHE A 830 -7.46 -22.26 17.14
N LEU A 831 -8.22 -22.65 18.16
CA LEU A 831 -8.53 -21.79 19.31
C LEU A 831 -7.32 -21.64 20.25
N GLY A 832 -6.57 -22.70 20.49
CA GLY A 832 -5.41 -22.69 21.40
C GLY A 832 -5.73 -22.06 22.76
N THR A 833 -4.86 -21.16 23.24
CA THR A 833 -5.02 -20.45 24.53
C THR A 833 -6.20 -19.48 24.58
N ARG A 834 -6.85 -19.17 23.45
CA ARG A 834 -8.08 -18.34 23.48
C ARG A 834 -9.20 -19.08 24.21
N LEU A 835 -9.26 -20.41 24.12
CA LEU A 835 -10.29 -21.21 24.80
C LEU A 835 -10.23 -21.04 26.33
N ASP A 836 -9.03 -21.05 26.91
CA ASP A 836 -8.82 -20.81 28.35
C ASP A 836 -9.28 -19.40 28.74
N GLY A 837 -8.95 -18.38 27.94
CA GLY A 837 -9.40 -17.01 28.16
C GLY A 837 -10.93 -16.85 28.13
N VAL A 838 -11.66 -17.59 27.28
CA VAL A 838 -13.13 -17.57 27.27
C VAL A 838 -13.72 -18.38 28.44
N ILE A 839 -13.00 -19.36 28.98
CA ILE A 839 -13.38 -20.04 30.22
C ILE A 839 -13.25 -19.09 31.42
N ASP A 840 -12.18 -18.30 31.51
CA ASP A 840 -12.00 -17.28 32.54
C ASP A 840 -13.09 -16.19 32.46
N MET A 841 -13.47 -15.76 31.25
CA MET A 841 -14.63 -14.88 31.01
C MET A 841 -15.92 -15.51 31.54
N CYS A 842 -16.23 -16.76 31.15
CA CYS A 842 -17.41 -17.49 31.62
C CYS A 842 -17.48 -17.62 33.16
N VAL A 843 -16.35 -17.86 33.82
CA VAL A 843 -16.30 -17.94 35.30
C VAL A 843 -16.61 -16.58 35.93
N LYS A 844 -16.20 -15.49 35.28
CA LYS A 844 -16.40 -14.11 35.71
C LYS A 844 -17.82 -13.60 35.44
N ASP A 845 -18.39 -13.90 34.27
CA ASP A 845 -19.81 -13.72 33.95
C ASP A 845 -20.68 -14.33 35.06
N VAL A 846 -20.54 -15.63 35.32
CA VAL A 846 -21.37 -16.34 36.31
C VAL A 846 -21.16 -15.79 37.73
N LEU A 847 -19.96 -15.30 38.07
CA LEU A 847 -19.67 -14.61 39.33
C LEU A 847 -20.38 -13.25 39.46
N LEU A 848 -20.40 -12.47 38.37
CA LEU A 848 -20.98 -11.11 38.33
C LEU A 848 -22.49 -11.10 38.12
N LYS A 849 -23.07 -12.16 37.56
CA LYS A 849 -24.51 -12.33 37.32
C LYS A 849 -25.20 -13.16 38.39
N ASP A 850 -24.46 -14.05 39.07
CA ASP A 850 -24.99 -15.07 40.00
C ASP A 850 -26.03 -16.01 39.36
N ASP A 851 -25.85 -16.31 38.07
CA ASP A 851 -26.72 -17.18 37.27
C ASP A 851 -25.89 -18.06 36.33
N LEU A 852 -26.25 -19.35 36.29
CA LEU A 852 -25.61 -20.38 35.47
C LEU A 852 -25.99 -20.30 33.98
N SER A 853 -27.06 -19.57 33.62
CA SER A 853 -27.46 -19.39 32.21
C SER A 853 -26.35 -18.74 31.36
N TRP A 854 -25.54 -17.88 31.99
CA TRP A 854 -24.43 -17.16 31.37
C TRP A 854 -23.26 -18.06 30.95
N ALA A 855 -23.18 -19.30 31.45
CA ALA A 855 -22.09 -20.21 31.09
C ALA A 855 -22.01 -20.58 29.60
N GLY A 856 -23.07 -20.32 28.83
CA GLY A 856 -23.11 -20.47 27.36
C GLY A 856 -22.80 -19.19 26.56
N ALA A 857 -22.65 -18.04 27.21
CA ALA A 857 -22.58 -16.75 26.51
C ALA A 857 -21.27 -16.57 25.70
N GLY A 858 -20.16 -17.13 26.20
CA GLY A 858 -18.87 -17.16 25.49
C GLY A 858 -18.82 -18.03 24.22
N VAL A 859 -19.84 -18.85 23.93
CA VAL A 859 -19.83 -19.74 22.74
C VAL A 859 -19.71 -18.96 21.44
N ALA A 860 -20.40 -17.82 21.32
CA ALA A 860 -20.35 -16.99 20.11
C ALA A 860 -18.95 -16.39 19.86
N LEU A 861 -18.16 -16.12 20.90
CA LEU A 861 -16.77 -15.67 20.76
C LEU A 861 -15.90 -16.79 20.19
N LEU A 862 -16.07 -18.02 20.70
CA LEU A 862 -15.39 -19.20 20.17
C LEU A 862 -15.76 -19.48 18.71
N GLU A 863 -17.02 -19.25 18.29
CA GLU A 863 -17.42 -19.42 16.88
C GLU A 863 -16.70 -18.43 15.98
N ASN A 864 -16.69 -17.15 16.37
CA ASN A 864 -16.12 -16.08 15.56
C ASN A 864 -14.57 -16.12 15.53
N GLU A 865 -13.91 -16.55 16.62
CA GLU A 865 -12.46 -16.86 16.64
C GLU A 865 -12.12 -18.11 15.81
N CYS A 866 -12.94 -19.17 15.91
CA CYS A 866 -12.76 -20.40 15.13
C CYS A 866 -12.87 -20.13 13.62
N GLU A 867 -13.93 -19.42 13.20
CA GLU A 867 -14.09 -19.02 11.80
C GLU A 867 -12.92 -18.14 11.33
N ARG A 868 -12.50 -17.16 12.13
CA ARG A 868 -11.38 -16.27 11.79
C ARG A 868 -10.10 -17.07 11.49
N ARG A 869 -9.67 -17.90 12.44
CA ARG A 869 -8.43 -18.70 12.30
C ARG A 869 -8.45 -19.62 11.07
N ILE A 870 -9.60 -20.17 10.70
CA ILE A 870 -9.71 -21.05 9.52
C ILE A 870 -9.69 -20.26 8.21
N LEU A 871 -10.20 -19.03 8.19
CA LEU A 871 -10.08 -18.12 7.05
C LEU A 871 -8.64 -17.56 6.88
N GLU A 872 -7.99 -17.23 8.00
CA GLU A 872 -6.62 -16.66 8.05
C GLU A 872 -5.53 -17.72 7.79
N GLU A 873 -5.58 -18.86 8.47
CA GLU A 873 -4.52 -19.87 8.49
C GLU A 873 -4.92 -21.17 7.77
N GLY A 874 -6.21 -21.50 7.76
CA GLY A 874 -6.73 -22.82 7.37
C GLY A 874 -6.52 -23.21 5.91
N LYS A 875 -6.30 -22.24 5.00
CA LYS A 875 -5.91 -22.52 3.61
C LYS A 875 -4.56 -23.25 3.52
N TYR A 876 -3.61 -22.89 4.40
CA TYR A 876 -2.18 -23.18 4.24
C TYR A 876 -1.76 -24.54 4.81
N ASN A 877 -2.43 -25.01 5.87
CA ASN A 877 -2.10 -26.27 6.58
C ASN A 877 -3.04 -27.44 6.22
N THR A 878 -3.59 -27.44 5.00
CA THR A 878 -4.60 -28.41 4.54
C THR A 878 -4.11 -29.87 4.50
N GLU A 879 -2.81 -30.11 4.33
CA GLU A 879 -2.22 -31.46 4.30
C GLU A 879 -2.23 -32.15 5.69
N GLU A 880 -2.27 -31.39 6.79
CA GLU A 880 -2.33 -31.92 8.17
C GLU A 880 -3.78 -31.95 8.72
N TYR A 881 -4.58 -30.91 8.47
CA TYR A 881 -5.90 -30.72 9.09
C TYR A 881 -7.11 -31.04 8.19
N GLY A 882 -6.92 -31.52 6.96
CA GLY A 882 -7.99 -31.62 5.95
C GLY A 882 -9.30 -32.27 6.39
N LYS A 883 -9.27 -33.34 7.21
CA LYS A 883 -10.49 -33.94 7.80
C LYS A 883 -11.09 -33.10 8.93
N SER A 884 -10.25 -32.55 9.80
CA SER A 884 -10.67 -31.70 10.90
C SER A 884 -11.41 -30.45 10.41
N ILE A 885 -11.02 -29.90 9.26
CA ILE A 885 -11.69 -28.75 8.65
C ILE A 885 -13.14 -29.10 8.25
N GLU A 886 -13.40 -30.27 7.65
CA GLU A 886 -14.76 -30.65 7.26
C GLU A 886 -15.66 -30.92 8.48
N ASP A 887 -15.12 -31.52 9.55
CA ASP A 887 -15.83 -31.68 10.83
C ASP A 887 -16.12 -30.32 11.51
N ILE A 888 -15.21 -29.34 11.46
CA ILE A 888 -15.46 -27.99 11.98
C ILE A 888 -16.51 -27.26 11.13
N LEU A 889 -16.44 -27.35 9.80
CA LEU A 889 -17.44 -26.79 8.89
C LEU A 889 -18.84 -27.40 9.14
N LEU A 890 -18.93 -28.66 9.54
CA LEU A 890 -20.19 -29.27 9.97
C LEU A 890 -20.72 -28.64 11.26
N VAL A 891 -19.85 -28.34 12.24
CA VAL A 891 -20.26 -27.72 13.52
C VAL A 891 -20.62 -26.24 13.35
N LEU A 892 -19.87 -25.46 12.57
CA LEU A 892 -20.21 -24.06 12.24
C LEU A 892 -21.48 -23.95 11.36
N ARG A 893 -21.80 -24.99 10.58
CA ARG A 893 -23.07 -25.09 9.86
C ARG A 893 -24.23 -25.45 10.78
N CYS A 894 -24.00 -26.36 11.72
CA CYS A 894 -25.01 -26.98 12.56
C CYS A 894 -24.56 -27.02 14.03
N PRO A 895 -24.74 -25.91 14.78
CA PRO A 895 -24.38 -25.80 16.18
C PRO A 895 -24.93 -26.95 17.03
N ASN A 896 -24.15 -27.38 18.03
CA ASN A 896 -24.43 -28.53 18.89
C ASN A 896 -24.82 -29.83 18.14
N LEU A 897 -24.46 -29.95 16.85
CA LEU A 897 -24.91 -31.03 15.95
C LEU A 897 -26.44 -31.21 15.97
N CYS A 898 -27.17 -30.09 15.96
CA CYS A 898 -28.63 -30.04 16.07
C CYS A 898 -29.17 -30.73 17.34
N SER A 899 -28.40 -30.68 18.43
CA SER A 899 -28.69 -31.26 19.75
C SER A 899 -29.07 -32.75 19.76
N GLY A 900 -28.74 -33.48 18.69
CA GLY A 900 -29.25 -34.84 18.45
C GLY A 900 -30.75 -34.95 18.14
N ASN A 901 -31.48 -33.82 18.10
CA ASN A 901 -32.92 -33.76 17.87
C ASN A 901 -33.28 -33.42 16.41
N GLY A 902 -32.38 -32.74 15.66
CA GLY A 902 -32.61 -32.30 14.29
C GLY A 902 -31.73 -32.97 13.23
N GLN A 903 -31.94 -32.61 11.96
CA GLN A 903 -31.08 -32.99 10.84
C GLN A 903 -30.27 -31.78 10.35
N CYS A 904 -28.98 -31.97 10.10
CA CYS A 904 -28.12 -30.91 9.58
C CYS A 904 -28.31 -30.75 8.07
N MET A 905 -28.69 -29.55 7.63
CA MET A 905 -28.88 -29.16 6.23
C MET A 905 -27.83 -28.12 5.82
N GLN A 906 -27.69 -27.84 4.51
CA GLN A 906 -26.74 -26.84 3.99
C GLN A 906 -26.91 -25.44 4.59
N TRP A 907 -28.11 -25.11 5.08
CA TRP A 907 -28.50 -23.80 5.64
C TRP A 907 -28.68 -23.81 7.17
N GLY A 908 -28.34 -24.91 7.86
CA GLY A 908 -28.48 -25.05 9.31
C GLY A 908 -29.30 -26.26 9.75
N CYS A 909 -29.75 -26.26 11.01
CA CYS A 909 -30.50 -27.36 11.58
C CYS A 909 -31.99 -27.35 11.22
N MET A 910 -32.49 -28.46 10.70
CA MET A 910 -33.90 -28.72 10.46
C MET A 910 -34.48 -29.53 11.64
N CYS A 911 -35.27 -28.87 12.49
CA CYS A 911 -35.88 -29.48 13.67
C CYS A 911 -37.21 -30.16 13.35
N PRO A 912 -37.52 -31.34 13.93
CA PRO A 912 -38.80 -32.01 13.76
C PRO A 912 -39.91 -31.34 14.59
N PRO A 913 -41.21 -31.60 14.28
CA PRO A 913 -42.32 -31.10 15.06
C PRO A 913 -42.21 -31.44 16.55
N GLY A 914 -42.33 -30.43 17.41
CA GLY A 914 -42.09 -30.54 18.85
C GLY A 914 -40.72 -30.04 19.32
N PHE A 915 -39.84 -29.61 18.41
CA PHE A 915 -38.58 -28.92 18.73
C PHE A 915 -38.50 -27.53 18.06
N GLY A 916 -37.73 -26.63 18.67
CA GLY A 916 -37.52 -25.23 18.31
C GLY A 916 -36.05 -24.84 18.33
N SER A 917 -35.71 -23.56 18.52
CA SER A 917 -34.35 -22.99 18.41
C SER A 917 -33.58 -23.24 17.08
N TYR A 918 -32.42 -22.61 16.97
CA TYR A 918 -31.47 -22.71 15.85
C TYR A 918 -30.64 -24.00 15.86
N ASP A 919 -30.57 -24.71 16.99
CA ASP A 919 -29.80 -25.95 17.21
C ASP A 919 -30.66 -27.12 17.70
N CYS A 920 -32.00 -27.01 17.58
CA CYS A 920 -32.97 -28.02 18.01
C CYS A 920 -32.91 -28.40 19.51
N SER A 921 -32.36 -27.54 20.38
CA SER A 921 -32.29 -27.77 21.82
C SER A 921 -33.66 -27.57 22.52
N GLU A 922 -34.40 -26.53 22.16
CA GLU A 922 -35.72 -26.22 22.74
C GLU A 922 -36.78 -27.29 22.42
N SER A 923 -37.40 -27.87 23.45
CA SER A 923 -38.64 -28.65 23.29
C SER A 923 -39.86 -27.73 23.23
N ARG A 924 -40.54 -27.67 22.08
CA ARG A 924 -41.83 -26.97 21.91
C ARG A 924 -42.96 -27.84 22.48
N GLY A 925 -43.19 -27.70 23.79
CA GLY A 925 -44.32 -28.28 24.50
C GLY A 925 -45.68 -27.83 23.96
N LYS A 926 -46.73 -28.59 24.30
CA LYS A 926 -48.13 -28.33 23.94
C LYS A 926 -48.81 -27.37 24.91
#